data_AF-A0A849QRG5-F1
#
_entry.id   AF-A0A849QRG5-F1
#
_cell.length_a   1.000
_cell.length_b   1.000
_cell.length_c   1.000
_cell.angle_alpha   90.00
_cell.angle_beta   90.00
_cell.angle_gamma   90.00
#
_symmetry.space_group_name_H-M   'P 1'
#
loop_
_entity.id
_entity.type
_entity.pdbx_description
1 polymer ?
#
loop_
_entity_poly.entity_id
_entity_poly.type
_entity_poly.pdbx_seq_one_letter_code
_entity_poly.pdbx_strand_id
1 'polypeptide(L)'
;ISMTDSLKKIDDYIEFKNLQINHTPFEKIEIGFGKHVELNENETNENFTMFKFTIDKQIFERLNRSIRPKLIEIAGKKYECYILDLNKNHLVVMVQNYDGDTNKNHKARFLLDMSFIFKKQKDALEYLKNDRNPSLRDLVFGDAKIKGGEQIECTYENKRLNESQKKAISYATGVKDIYLIWGPPGTGKTTIVPEIIRNYSKCFISGGKKQIIIVCGWTNTAIDNIVQKLCDENDNGTKNTKKVIRYGNGTTLDNEKYEDVLYVSHEKRCIDEIDGKYDTELTELNSKNDKIRQKIKDSENRIVNLKNQISKLREQSDVAIKDIKHQINLDIKKLNDSLKSFFETEISKGQKQIELYTNELANLKIEFGSTLKNIEELNKTSTKYESLINESKNEISKLKNKESELLDILDIIEQYLDFIKLNKIKYLFYLKGLYSPQFLKKLMKYELHKKDYDSTYFYKTNVEENLITLYSNKSDVSATISEMCKLNDDIKKRLHDEEKTNRILEAKQSSVKQEIETKNEESKVLLGHLVSIKKAQLDEVSIFNNSHHLIEIEAFKNHLLDSQKSIGHERAKIIDIETELTSNLKIYADQVGILNDTNQILEKKMELINQNLSSLKVNKEKEMENITSLILNHCDVIATTIFETSKLFKLIDFDLTIMDEAGAVEVPNALIPMIESKKVILLGDHKQLQPIIREEKLHIRPYLDNHKYMKDSIFKLLKSKIDKADNHNKADNHNILMLDEQYRMRNDIGDFVSQIFYDGELKASNNLSSTLSASSDKVVGAEPQSVWFLREFWNEKVGKSYRSRLEVELIINIVNQFKKEYGNRITNDIAVITPFAEQSKLIKDKLPEIECGTVHKFQGQQSKIIIFSPAESSRFGPLFSGDIGKTLLNVAVSRAQEKFIIIGSDKIKKLPNYKELYEHIAKTGWICDEITEYYDPNYKCPLCGIIMYNQSYEFCRECGEIKKLQNRKFNEKKIYKCNDGDMVRSNGEVRIDDWLSENKIEHIYEQKLPISHLLYCDWYLPKYNVYIEFWGSIHSIDEGAKRKYKEKVYKKNGFKLINLENDDLLNLNDRLNHELGKL
;
A
#
# COMPACT_ATOMS: atom_id res chain seq x y z
N ILE A 1 23.98 -42.44 -21.46
CA ILE A 1 23.55 -41.99 -20.10
C ILE A 1 22.08 -41.58 -20.19
N SER A 2 21.35 -41.48 -19.07
CA SER A 2 19.89 -41.32 -19.06
C SER A 2 19.42 -39.86 -19.25
N MET A 3 18.15 -39.71 -19.65
CA MET A 3 17.41 -38.44 -19.83
C MET A 3 17.47 -37.49 -18.60
N THR A 4 17.77 -38.02 -17.43
CA THR A 4 18.08 -37.27 -16.20
C THR A 4 19.20 -36.23 -16.39
N ASP A 5 20.23 -36.56 -17.17
CA ASP A 5 21.46 -35.76 -17.25
C ASP A 5 21.36 -34.65 -18.30
N SER A 6 20.45 -34.77 -19.29
CA SER A 6 20.12 -33.66 -20.19
C SER A 6 19.22 -32.65 -19.48
N LEU A 7 18.19 -33.12 -18.77
CA LEU A 7 17.31 -32.28 -17.95
C LEU A 7 18.08 -31.56 -16.83
N LYS A 8 19.00 -32.24 -16.13
CA LYS A 8 19.82 -31.61 -15.10
C LYS A 8 20.60 -30.41 -15.63
N LYS A 9 21.31 -30.54 -16.76
CA LYS A 9 22.08 -29.42 -17.34
C LYS A 9 21.19 -28.21 -17.65
N ILE A 10 19.96 -28.46 -18.09
CA ILE A 10 18.97 -27.42 -18.40
C ILE A 10 18.50 -26.74 -17.11
N ASP A 11 18.26 -27.50 -16.05
CA ASP A 11 17.94 -26.96 -14.72
C ASP A 11 19.08 -26.14 -14.13
N ASP A 12 20.32 -26.63 -14.23
CA ASP A 12 21.51 -25.88 -13.82
C ASP A 12 21.58 -24.53 -14.57
N TYR A 13 21.26 -24.48 -15.87
CA TYR A 13 21.19 -23.24 -16.66
C TYR A 13 19.97 -22.36 -16.28
N ILE A 14 18.81 -22.93 -15.95
CA ILE A 14 17.61 -22.18 -15.52
C ILE A 14 17.87 -21.51 -14.16
N GLU A 15 18.48 -22.21 -13.21
CA GLU A 15 18.93 -21.62 -11.94
C GLU A 15 19.92 -20.48 -12.18
N PHE A 16 20.90 -20.67 -13.08
CA PHE A 16 21.83 -19.61 -13.45
C PHE A 16 21.12 -18.35 -13.99
N LYS A 17 20.09 -18.51 -14.84
CA LYS A 17 19.31 -17.36 -15.34
C LYS A 17 18.40 -16.75 -14.27
N ASN A 18 17.85 -17.52 -13.34
CA ASN A 18 17.17 -16.99 -12.15
C ASN A 18 18.12 -16.13 -11.29
N LEU A 19 19.36 -16.60 -11.06
CA LEU A 19 20.40 -15.83 -10.36
C LEU A 19 20.74 -14.53 -11.09
N GLN A 20 20.88 -14.54 -12.42
CA GLN A 20 21.14 -13.32 -13.21
C GLN A 20 19.98 -12.31 -13.11
N ILE A 21 18.72 -12.77 -13.22
CA ILE A 21 17.51 -11.94 -13.05
C ILE A 21 17.46 -11.29 -11.65
N ASN A 22 17.62 -12.10 -10.61
CA ASN A 22 17.50 -11.66 -9.22
C ASN A 22 18.63 -10.71 -8.79
N HIS A 23 19.84 -10.87 -9.36
CA HIS A 23 21.02 -10.16 -8.87
C HIS A 23 21.52 -9.02 -9.77
N THR A 24 21.39 -9.10 -11.10
CA THR A 24 22.00 -8.10 -12.00
C THR A 24 21.06 -7.65 -13.13
N PRO A 25 19.80 -7.22 -12.84
CA PRO A 25 18.86 -6.81 -13.89
C PRO A 25 19.24 -5.48 -14.56
N PHE A 26 19.78 -4.48 -13.85
CA PHE A 26 19.92 -3.12 -14.41
C PHE A 26 21.29 -2.80 -14.99
N GLU A 27 21.36 -2.50 -16.30
CA GLU A 27 22.49 -1.76 -16.88
C GLU A 27 22.35 -0.26 -16.62
N LYS A 28 23.48 0.43 -16.39
CA LYS A 28 23.52 1.84 -16.00
C LYS A 28 24.05 2.73 -17.12
N ILE A 29 23.25 3.71 -17.55
CA ILE A 29 23.68 4.78 -18.46
C ILE A 29 23.82 6.06 -17.65
N GLU A 30 25.05 6.49 -17.37
CA GLU A 30 25.30 7.81 -16.79
C GLU A 30 24.91 8.92 -17.78
N ILE A 31 24.24 9.96 -17.27
CA ILE A 31 23.88 11.15 -18.02
C ILE A 31 24.51 12.39 -17.37
N GLY A 32 24.41 13.55 -18.02
CA GLY A 32 24.97 14.79 -17.51
C GLY A 32 24.30 15.30 -16.23
N PHE A 33 24.64 16.51 -15.82
CA PHE A 33 23.94 17.19 -14.74
C PHE A 33 22.54 17.59 -15.19
N GLY A 34 21.56 17.38 -14.31
CA GLY A 34 20.17 17.81 -14.49
C GLY A 34 19.89 19.11 -13.75
N LYS A 35 19.13 20.01 -14.39
CA LYS A 35 18.45 21.13 -13.74
C LYS A 35 16.97 20.80 -13.56
N HIS A 36 16.36 21.26 -12.47
CA HIS A 36 14.91 21.29 -12.34
C HIS A 36 14.28 22.16 -13.46
N VAL A 37 13.05 21.86 -13.84
CA VAL A 37 12.23 22.68 -14.75
C VAL A 37 10.90 22.95 -14.08
N GLU A 38 10.64 24.20 -13.75
CA GLU A 38 9.37 24.64 -13.18
C GLU A 38 8.25 24.54 -14.22
N LEU A 39 7.07 24.12 -13.77
CA LEU A 39 5.83 24.13 -14.55
C LEU A 39 5.02 25.38 -14.19
N ASN A 40 4.23 25.88 -15.14
CA ASN A 40 3.21 26.89 -14.84
C ASN A 40 2.16 26.29 -13.89
N GLU A 41 1.67 27.09 -12.93
CA GLU A 41 1.02 26.68 -11.68
C GLU A 41 -0.35 25.93 -11.81
N ASN A 42 -0.77 25.56 -13.02
CA ASN A 42 -2.07 24.92 -13.28
C ASN A 42 -2.00 23.41 -13.60
N GLU A 43 -0.81 22.81 -13.72
CA GLU A 43 -0.63 21.40 -14.16
C GLU A 43 0.15 20.50 -13.18
N THR A 44 0.40 20.96 -11.95
CA THR A 44 1.14 20.17 -10.94
C THR A 44 0.26 19.14 -10.25
N ASN A 45 0.28 17.90 -10.75
CA ASN A 45 0.08 16.73 -9.90
C ASN A 45 1.27 16.64 -8.92
N GLU A 46 1.01 16.65 -7.61
CA GLU A 46 2.04 16.71 -6.54
C GLU A 46 3.08 15.56 -6.58
N ASN A 47 2.79 14.50 -7.34
CA ASN A 47 3.61 13.30 -7.47
C ASN A 47 4.68 13.36 -8.59
N PHE A 48 4.87 14.48 -9.30
CA PHE A 48 5.80 14.55 -10.44
C PHE A 48 6.72 15.79 -10.44
N THR A 49 7.96 15.60 -10.88
CA THR A 49 9.02 16.62 -10.90
C THR A 49 9.80 16.53 -12.21
N MET A 50 10.04 17.64 -12.91
CA MET A 50 10.73 17.63 -14.19
C MET A 50 12.20 18.00 -14.09
N PHE A 51 13.04 17.30 -14.85
CA PHE A 51 14.47 17.56 -14.97
C PHE A 51 14.91 17.66 -16.43
N LYS A 52 15.70 18.69 -16.76
CA LYS A 52 16.40 18.83 -18.04
C LYS A 52 17.88 18.52 -17.85
N PHE A 53 18.34 17.44 -18.47
CA PHE A 53 19.73 16.99 -18.46
C PHE A 53 20.43 17.35 -19.78
N THR A 54 21.71 17.72 -19.69
CA THR A 54 22.59 17.76 -20.87
C THR A 54 23.05 16.34 -21.22
N ILE A 55 23.03 15.98 -22.51
CA ILE A 55 23.52 14.69 -23.00
C ILE A 55 24.41 14.88 -24.23
N ASP A 56 25.29 13.90 -24.50
CA ASP A 56 26.09 13.87 -25.72
C ASP A 56 25.46 12.99 -26.82
N LYS A 57 26.03 13.02 -28.03
CA LYS A 57 25.58 12.25 -29.18
C LYS A 57 25.52 10.73 -28.94
N GLN A 58 26.47 10.16 -28.19
CA GLN A 58 26.47 8.72 -27.88
C GLN A 58 25.34 8.37 -26.90
N ILE A 59 25.11 9.20 -25.89
CA ILE A 59 23.98 9.03 -24.94
C ILE A 59 22.65 9.18 -25.68
N PHE A 60 22.50 10.19 -26.55
CA PHE A 60 21.32 10.37 -27.41
C PHE A 60 21.08 9.12 -28.28
N GLU A 61 22.08 8.67 -29.01
CA GLU A 61 21.97 7.47 -29.86
C GLU A 61 21.69 6.19 -29.07
N ARG A 62 22.20 6.05 -27.83
CA ARG A 62 21.86 4.92 -26.95
C ARG A 62 20.41 4.99 -26.48
N LEU A 63 19.95 6.14 -25.98
CA LEU A 63 18.58 6.29 -25.47
C LEU A 63 17.53 6.18 -26.57
N ASN A 64 17.83 6.67 -27.78
CA ASN A 64 16.93 6.59 -28.93
C ASN A 64 16.84 5.18 -29.54
N ARG A 65 17.84 4.31 -29.31
CA ARG A 65 17.86 2.90 -29.76
C ARG A 65 17.49 1.88 -28.66
N SER A 66 17.26 2.33 -27.42
CA SER A 66 16.92 1.45 -26.29
C SER A 66 15.43 1.48 -25.98
N ILE A 67 14.93 0.47 -25.26
CA ILE A 67 13.65 0.58 -24.54
C ILE A 67 13.73 1.82 -23.65
N ARG A 68 12.76 2.75 -23.72
CA ARG A 68 12.77 3.98 -22.89
C ARG A 68 12.90 3.58 -21.41
N PRO A 69 13.96 4.00 -20.70
CA PRO A 69 14.21 3.57 -19.32
C PRO A 69 13.09 4.08 -18.40
N LYS A 70 12.46 3.16 -17.68
CA LYS A 70 11.41 3.45 -16.68
C LYS A 70 11.94 3.89 -15.33
N LEU A 71 13.23 3.72 -15.07
CA LEU A 71 13.88 4.02 -13.79
C LEU A 71 15.10 4.92 -14.00
N ILE A 72 15.18 5.97 -13.19
CA ILE A 72 16.32 6.87 -13.09
C ILE A 72 16.88 6.83 -11.68
N GLU A 73 18.20 6.83 -11.54
CA GLU A 73 18.90 6.92 -10.26
C GLU A 73 19.51 8.33 -10.13
N ILE A 74 19.02 9.11 -9.17
CA ILE A 74 19.44 10.49 -8.90
C ILE A 74 19.96 10.54 -7.45
N ALA A 75 21.16 11.09 -7.25
CA ALA A 75 21.84 11.15 -5.95
C ALA A 75 21.94 9.79 -5.19
N GLY A 76 21.84 8.66 -5.90
CA GLY A 76 21.87 7.30 -5.34
C GLY A 76 20.51 6.70 -4.98
N LYS A 77 19.43 7.50 -4.95
CA LYS A 77 18.04 7.01 -4.87
C LYS A 77 17.52 6.67 -6.26
N LYS A 78 16.57 5.73 -6.34
CA LYS A 78 15.87 5.36 -7.58
C LYS A 78 14.46 5.95 -7.60
N TYR A 79 14.02 6.38 -8.76
CA TYR A 79 12.68 6.92 -9.01
C TYR A 79 12.15 6.37 -10.34
N GLU A 80 10.83 6.26 -10.47
CA GLU A 80 10.19 6.00 -11.77
C GLU A 80 10.25 7.25 -12.64
N CYS A 81 10.38 7.08 -13.95
CA CYS A 81 10.59 8.18 -14.87
C CYS A 81 10.07 7.96 -16.29
N TYR A 82 9.73 9.08 -16.93
CA TYR A 82 9.22 9.16 -18.28
C TYR A 82 10.04 10.18 -19.07
N ILE A 83 10.64 9.76 -20.18
CA ILE A 83 11.31 10.68 -21.12
C ILE A 83 10.23 11.42 -21.89
N LEU A 84 10.15 12.75 -21.69
CA LEU A 84 9.24 13.65 -22.39
C LEU A 84 9.85 14.13 -23.72
N ASP A 85 11.10 14.59 -23.68
CA ASP A 85 11.86 15.06 -24.84
C ASP A 85 13.26 14.43 -24.86
N LEU A 86 13.74 14.08 -26.05
CA LEU A 86 15.05 13.50 -26.30
C LEU A 86 15.64 14.11 -27.58
N ASN A 87 16.66 14.94 -27.41
CA ASN A 87 17.32 15.69 -28.47
C ASN A 87 18.84 15.50 -28.42
N LYS A 88 19.55 15.81 -29.52
CA LYS A 88 20.99 15.50 -29.66
C LYS A 88 21.91 16.06 -28.55
N ASN A 89 21.46 17.12 -27.88
CA ASN A 89 22.22 17.84 -26.85
C ASN A 89 21.55 17.84 -25.46
N HIS A 90 20.26 17.48 -25.36
CA HIS A 90 19.49 17.58 -24.12
C HIS A 90 18.35 16.55 -24.04
N LEU A 91 17.93 16.30 -22.81
CA LEU A 91 16.93 15.31 -22.44
C LEU A 91 16.00 15.93 -21.38
N VAL A 92 14.68 15.80 -21.53
CA VAL A 92 13.70 16.19 -20.49
C VAL A 92 13.05 14.92 -19.95
N VAL A 93 13.11 14.77 -18.62
CA VAL A 93 12.59 13.61 -17.89
C VAL A 93 11.61 14.08 -16.83
N MET A 94 10.40 13.53 -16.85
CA MET A 94 9.48 13.60 -15.72
C MET A 94 9.80 12.46 -14.75
N VAL A 95 9.97 12.78 -13.48
CA VAL A 95 10.37 11.86 -12.41
C VAL A 95 9.26 11.81 -11.37
N GLN A 96 8.87 10.60 -10.96
CA GLN A 96 7.74 10.38 -10.06
C GLN A 96 8.21 10.28 -8.60
N ASN A 97 7.46 10.90 -7.69
CA ASN A 97 7.68 10.93 -6.24
C ASN A 97 9.11 11.33 -5.85
N TYR A 98 9.64 12.40 -6.47
CA TYR A 98 11.00 12.85 -6.21
C TYR A 98 11.10 13.59 -4.85
N ASP A 99 11.85 13.01 -3.91
CA ASP A 99 11.99 13.49 -2.53
C ASP A 99 13.35 14.16 -2.25
N GLY A 100 14.02 14.62 -3.32
CA GLY A 100 15.34 15.24 -3.25
C GLY A 100 15.32 16.76 -3.37
N ASP A 101 16.47 17.38 -3.13
CA ASP A 101 16.66 18.83 -3.27
C ASP A 101 16.66 19.24 -4.75
N THR A 102 15.63 19.96 -5.20
CA THR A 102 15.48 20.45 -6.58
C THR A 102 16.41 21.62 -6.91
N ASN A 103 16.97 22.31 -5.93
CA ASN A 103 17.87 23.46 -6.13
C ASN A 103 19.32 23.03 -6.44
N LYS A 104 19.63 21.72 -6.43
CA LYS A 104 20.97 21.20 -6.71
C LYS A 104 21.03 20.50 -8.07
N ASN A 105 22.10 20.79 -8.83
CA ASN A 105 22.44 20.05 -10.04
C ASN A 105 22.89 18.63 -9.67
N HIS A 106 22.03 17.64 -9.82
CA HIS A 106 22.38 16.24 -9.57
C HIS A 106 22.98 15.59 -10.82
N LYS A 107 23.97 14.71 -10.61
CA LYS A 107 24.25 13.65 -11.59
C LYS A 107 23.15 12.60 -11.49
N ALA A 108 22.70 12.11 -12.64
CA ALA A 108 21.77 11.01 -12.72
C ALA A 108 22.31 9.89 -13.62
N ARG A 109 21.68 8.72 -13.53
CA ARG A 109 21.89 7.62 -14.46
C ARG A 109 20.61 6.83 -14.67
N PHE A 110 20.30 6.49 -15.91
CA PHE A 110 19.19 5.59 -16.21
C PHE A 110 19.55 4.15 -15.85
N LEU A 111 18.53 3.41 -15.44
CA LEU A 111 18.58 1.99 -15.17
C LEU A 111 17.78 1.26 -16.26
N LEU A 112 18.47 0.76 -17.29
CA LEU A 112 17.87 -0.11 -18.30
C LEU A 112 17.69 -1.50 -17.69
N ASP A 113 16.44 -1.96 -17.61
CA ASP A 113 16.18 -3.34 -17.19
C ASP A 113 16.56 -4.32 -18.32
N MET A 114 17.47 -5.23 -17.99
CA MET A 114 17.98 -6.32 -18.82
C MET A 114 17.34 -7.66 -18.43
N SER A 115 16.44 -7.69 -17.42
CA SER A 115 15.75 -8.90 -16.96
C SER A 115 15.03 -9.63 -18.10
N PHE A 116 14.49 -8.88 -19.08
CA PHE A 116 13.84 -9.41 -20.27
C PHE A 116 14.75 -10.29 -21.13
N ILE A 117 16.06 -10.03 -21.17
CA ILE A 117 17.03 -10.83 -21.93
C ILE A 117 17.25 -12.17 -21.23
N PHE A 118 17.53 -12.14 -19.92
CA PHE A 118 17.68 -13.35 -19.12
C PHE A 118 16.37 -14.16 -19.05
N LYS A 119 15.21 -13.49 -19.08
CA LYS A 119 13.90 -14.13 -19.17
C LYS A 119 13.72 -14.85 -20.50
N LYS A 120 13.98 -14.21 -21.66
CA LYS A 120 13.92 -14.89 -22.97
C LYS A 120 14.85 -16.11 -23.07
N GLN A 121 16.06 -16.01 -22.51
CA GLN A 121 17.00 -17.14 -22.40
C GLN A 121 16.43 -18.28 -21.54
N LYS A 122 15.77 -17.94 -20.42
CA LYS A 122 15.07 -18.89 -19.55
C LYS A 122 13.84 -19.51 -20.22
N ASP A 123 13.01 -18.71 -20.90
CA ASP A 123 11.82 -19.16 -21.62
C ASP A 123 12.18 -20.27 -22.65
N ALA A 124 13.31 -20.10 -23.37
CA ALA A 124 13.82 -21.09 -24.32
C ALA A 124 14.38 -22.38 -23.65
N LEU A 125 14.99 -22.26 -22.46
CA LEU A 125 15.41 -23.42 -21.66
C LEU A 125 14.19 -24.18 -21.10
N GLU A 126 13.19 -23.47 -20.59
CA GLU A 126 11.94 -24.05 -20.09
C GLU A 126 11.12 -24.71 -21.22
N TYR A 127 11.16 -24.17 -22.45
CA TYR A 127 10.58 -24.81 -23.63
C TYR A 127 11.16 -26.22 -23.86
N LEU A 128 12.50 -26.35 -23.81
CA LEU A 128 13.18 -27.65 -23.95
C LEU A 128 13.03 -28.56 -22.72
N LYS A 129 12.96 -28.00 -21.51
CA LYS A 129 12.68 -28.77 -20.28
C LYS A 129 11.30 -29.43 -20.35
N ASN A 130 10.29 -28.70 -20.81
CA ASN A 130 8.90 -29.16 -20.95
C ASN A 130 8.66 -30.03 -22.20
N ASP A 131 9.70 -30.70 -22.70
CA ASP A 131 9.69 -31.70 -23.79
C ASP A 131 9.01 -31.25 -25.10
N ARG A 132 9.00 -29.95 -25.40
CA ARG A 132 8.37 -29.42 -26.62
C ARG A 132 9.19 -29.65 -27.90
N ASN A 133 10.49 -29.86 -27.76
CA ASN A 133 11.39 -30.28 -28.83
C ASN A 133 12.45 -31.26 -28.28
N PRO A 134 12.10 -32.54 -28.05
CA PRO A 134 13.03 -33.56 -27.52
C PRO A 134 14.29 -33.71 -28.37
N SER A 135 14.14 -33.64 -29.70
CA SER A 135 15.26 -33.77 -30.64
C SER A 135 16.33 -32.72 -30.36
N LEU A 136 15.95 -31.44 -30.33
CA LEU A 136 16.88 -30.36 -30.04
C LEU A 136 17.43 -30.41 -28.61
N ARG A 137 16.58 -30.78 -27.63
CA ARG A 137 17.02 -30.97 -26.23
C ARG A 137 18.19 -31.96 -26.16
N ASP A 138 18.07 -33.12 -26.77
CA ASP A 138 19.05 -34.19 -26.63
C ASP A 138 20.25 -34.02 -27.59
N LEU A 139 20.05 -33.36 -28.74
CA LEU A 139 21.13 -32.89 -29.63
C LEU A 139 22.02 -31.84 -28.95
N VAL A 140 21.48 -30.97 -28.11
CA VAL A 140 22.28 -29.99 -27.33
C VAL A 140 22.78 -30.61 -26.01
N PHE A 141 21.88 -30.98 -25.10
CA PHE A 141 22.21 -31.34 -23.71
C PHE A 141 22.41 -32.83 -23.45
N GLY A 142 21.77 -33.71 -24.24
CA GLY A 142 21.83 -35.17 -24.08
C GLY A 142 22.97 -35.84 -24.86
N ASP A 143 22.85 -37.15 -25.07
CA ASP A 143 23.85 -37.99 -25.74
C ASP A 143 23.52 -38.24 -27.23
N ALA A 144 22.52 -37.55 -27.81
CA ALA A 144 22.13 -37.76 -29.20
C ALA A 144 23.26 -37.36 -30.17
N LYS A 145 23.56 -38.22 -31.14
CA LYS A 145 24.50 -37.92 -32.22
C LYS A 145 23.89 -36.91 -33.18
N ILE A 146 24.63 -35.83 -33.41
CA ILE A 146 24.39 -34.83 -34.45
C ILE A 146 24.49 -35.48 -35.84
N LYS A 147 23.64 -35.04 -36.77
CA LYS A 147 23.71 -35.38 -38.19
C LYS A 147 23.87 -34.08 -38.96
N GLY A 148 25.11 -33.82 -39.39
CA GLY A 148 25.47 -32.63 -40.16
C GLY A 148 24.97 -32.65 -41.60
N GLY A 149 25.88 -32.51 -42.54
CA GLY A 149 25.57 -32.45 -43.96
C GLY A 149 25.57 -33.81 -44.66
N GLU A 150 24.73 -33.95 -45.68
CA GLU A 150 25.08 -34.75 -46.85
C GLU A 150 25.67 -33.83 -47.93
N GLN A 151 26.54 -34.37 -48.79
CA GLN A 151 27.13 -33.60 -49.89
C GLN A 151 26.09 -33.36 -50.99
N ILE A 152 25.72 -32.11 -51.22
CA ILE A 152 24.81 -31.69 -52.32
C ILE A 152 25.60 -30.99 -53.42
N GLU A 153 25.22 -31.22 -54.68
CA GLU A 153 25.77 -30.50 -55.83
C GLU A 153 25.31 -29.03 -55.80
N CYS A 154 26.26 -28.10 -55.69
CA CYS A 154 25.99 -26.67 -55.53
C CYS A 154 26.53 -25.85 -56.70
N THR A 155 25.78 -24.79 -57.06
CA THR A 155 26.18 -23.77 -58.03
C THR A 155 26.77 -22.57 -57.31
N TYR A 156 27.99 -22.19 -57.66
CA TYR A 156 28.71 -21.10 -56.99
C TYR A 156 28.67 -19.84 -57.86
N GLU A 157 28.15 -18.74 -57.31
CA GLU A 157 28.20 -17.43 -57.98
C GLU A 157 29.59 -16.79 -57.80
N ASN A 158 30.16 -16.89 -56.59
CA ASN A 158 31.54 -16.53 -56.34
C ASN A 158 32.55 -17.55 -56.94
N LYS A 159 33.18 -17.17 -58.06
CA LYS A 159 34.18 -18.00 -58.77
C LYS A 159 35.54 -18.13 -58.06
N ARG A 160 35.76 -17.45 -56.93
CA ARG A 160 37.05 -17.44 -56.18
C ARG A 160 37.06 -18.35 -54.95
N LEU A 161 36.01 -19.15 -54.72
CA LEU A 161 35.93 -20.08 -53.61
C LEU A 161 36.96 -21.22 -53.75
N ASN A 162 37.61 -21.59 -52.65
CA ASN A 162 38.49 -22.76 -52.59
C ASN A 162 37.73 -24.06 -52.27
N GLU A 163 38.42 -25.18 -52.20
CA GLU A 163 37.80 -26.50 -52.01
C GLU A 163 37.20 -26.71 -50.61
N SER A 164 37.79 -26.15 -49.54
CA SER A 164 37.20 -26.25 -48.20
C SER A 164 35.95 -25.37 -48.05
N GLN A 165 35.90 -24.20 -48.69
CA GLN A 165 34.71 -23.36 -48.78
C GLN A 165 33.60 -24.03 -49.62
N LYS A 166 33.92 -24.61 -50.79
CA LYS A 166 32.95 -25.36 -51.61
C LYS A 166 32.37 -26.55 -50.85
N LYS A 167 33.22 -27.36 -50.20
CA LYS A 167 32.77 -28.44 -49.33
C LYS A 167 31.90 -27.92 -48.18
N ALA A 168 32.28 -26.82 -47.52
CA ALA A 168 31.48 -26.23 -46.46
C ALA A 168 30.07 -25.84 -46.95
N ILE A 169 29.96 -25.20 -48.12
CA ILE A 169 28.68 -24.82 -48.74
C ILE A 169 27.84 -26.04 -49.12
N SER A 170 28.47 -27.06 -49.72
CA SER A 170 27.82 -28.31 -50.15
C SER A 170 27.20 -29.08 -48.98
N TYR A 171 27.98 -29.37 -47.94
CA TYR A 171 27.50 -30.07 -46.74
C TYR A 171 26.51 -29.21 -45.94
N ALA A 172 26.70 -27.89 -45.85
CA ALA A 172 25.73 -26.99 -45.23
C ALA A 172 24.39 -26.96 -45.97
N THR A 173 24.39 -27.02 -47.30
CA THR A 173 23.16 -27.10 -48.11
C THR A 173 22.40 -28.39 -47.83
N GLY A 174 23.12 -29.51 -47.62
CA GLY A 174 22.56 -30.82 -47.26
C GLY A 174 22.32 -31.08 -45.77
N VAL A 175 22.33 -30.06 -44.91
CA VAL A 175 22.19 -30.23 -43.44
C VAL A 175 20.90 -30.98 -43.05
N LYS A 176 21.02 -31.92 -42.11
CA LYS A 176 19.94 -32.78 -41.59
C LYS A 176 19.37 -32.28 -40.27
N ASP A 177 20.20 -32.10 -39.25
CA ASP A 177 19.84 -31.40 -38.01
C ASP A 177 20.77 -30.20 -37.73
N ILE A 178 22.03 -30.43 -37.35
CA ILE A 178 22.98 -29.36 -37.00
C ILE A 178 24.32 -29.56 -37.73
N TYR A 179 24.78 -28.56 -38.47
CA TYR A 179 26.10 -28.57 -39.13
C TYR A 179 27.00 -27.43 -38.64
N LEU A 180 28.27 -27.73 -38.33
CA LEU A 180 29.24 -26.75 -37.85
C LEU A 180 30.26 -26.41 -38.96
N ILE A 181 30.49 -25.11 -39.17
CA ILE A 181 31.61 -24.62 -39.99
C ILE A 181 32.58 -23.89 -39.06
N TRP A 182 33.73 -24.50 -38.82
CA TRP A 182 34.82 -23.88 -38.07
C TRP A 182 35.58 -22.96 -39.01
N GLY A 183 35.38 -21.65 -38.84
CA GLY A 183 36.06 -20.64 -39.66
C GLY A 183 37.03 -19.81 -38.83
N PRO A 184 38.33 -20.17 -38.80
CA PRO A 184 39.42 -19.32 -38.30
C PRO A 184 39.43 -17.89 -38.88
N PRO A 185 40.28 -16.98 -38.36
CA PRO A 185 40.44 -15.63 -38.90
C PRO A 185 40.82 -15.63 -40.39
N GLY A 186 40.28 -14.69 -41.16
CA GLY A 186 40.59 -14.52 -42.59
C GLY A 186 40.03 -15.57 -43.56
N THR A 187 39.36 -16.63 -43.07
CA THR A 187 38.91 -17.78 -43.88
C THR A 187 37.65 -17.58 -44.73
N GLY A 188 37.01 -16.42 -44.64
CA GLY A 188 35.86 -16.09 -45.50
C GLY A 188 34.49 -16.61 -45.06
N LYS A 189 34.24 -16.90 -43.76
CA LYS A 189 32.89 -17.23 -43.21
C LYS A 189 31.76 -16.38 -43.81
N THR A 190 31.90 -15.06 -43.70
CA THR A 190 30.94 -14.05 -44.18
C THR A 190 30.90 -13.95 -45.72
N THR A 191 31.68 -14.74 -46.46
CA THR A 191 31.61 -14.88 -47.93
C THR A 191 30.90 -16.17 -48.34
N ILE A 192 30.96 -17.24 -47.53
CA ILE A 192 30.24 -18.49 -47.81
C ILE A 192 28.77 -18.46 -47.37
N VAL A 193 28.38 -17.63 -46.39
CA VAL A 193 26.97 -17.52 -45.95
C VAL A 193 26.02 -17.13 -47.10
N PRO A 194 26.31 -16.12 -47.94
CA PRO A 194 25.52 -15.86 -49.14
C PRO A 194 25.38 -17.06 -50.08
N GLU A 195 26.46 -17.82 -50.32
CA GLU A 195 26.46 -19.00 -51.19
C GLU A 195 25.67 -20.18 -50.60
N ILE A 196 25.71 -20.38 -49.28
CA ILE A 196 24.86 -21.35 -48.57
C ILE A 196 23.38 -20.98 -48.76
N ILE A 197 23.02 -19.71 -48.56
CA ILE A 197 21.65 -19.20 -48.71
C ILE A 197 21.15 -19.38 -50.15
N ARG A 198 21.97 -18.96 -51.14
CA ARG A 198 21.68 -19.13 -52.57
C ARG A 198 21.40 -20.59 -52.92
N ASN A 199 22.27 -21.52 -52.51
CA ASN A 199 22.13 -22.93 -52.86
C ASN A 199 21.02 -23.64 -52.09
N TYR A 200 20.84 -23.34 -50.80
CA TYR A 200 19.73 -23.88 -50.01
C TYR A 200 18.37 -23.47 -50.59
N SER A 201 18.19 -22.18 -50.92
CA SER A 201 16.99 -21.72 -51.61
C SER A 201 16.79 -22.41 -52.98
N LYS A 202 17.82 -22.49 -53.82
CA LYS A 202 17.75 -23.18 -55.13
C LYS A 202 17.33 -24.65 -55.00
N CYS A 203 17.91 -25.39 -54.05
CA CYS A 203 17.62 -26.81 -53.86
C CYS A 203 16.18 -27.07 -53.40
N PHE A 204 15.64 -26.23 -52.51
CA PHE A 204 14.36 -26.50 -51.85
C PHE A 204 13.14 -25.78 -52.47
N ILE A 205 13.32 -24.71 -53.25
CA ILE A 205 12.22 -24.08 -54.04
C ILE A 205 11.55 -25.09 -54.98
N SER A 206 12.34 -25.99 -55.58
CA SER A 206 11.89 -27.03 -56.50
C SER A 206 10.88 -28.03 -55.90
N GLY A 207 10.76 -28.08 -54.55
CA GLY A 207 9.80 -28.93 -53.84
C GLY A 207 8.40 -28.33 -53.67
N GLY A 208 8.11 -27.16 -54.25
CA GLY A 208 6.80 -26.50 -54.19
C GLY A 208 6.43 -25.88 -52.83
N LYS A 209 7.29 -26.01 -51.81
CA LYS A 209 7.18 -25.29 -50.55
C LYS A 209 8.28 -24.23 -50.47
N LYS A 210 7.88 -22.97 -50.36
CA LYS A 210 8.78 -21.87 -49.99
C LYS A 210 9.40 -22.20 -48.63
N GLN A 211 10.72 -22.08 -48.50
CA GLN A 211 11.41 -22.19 -47.23
C GLN A 211 11.89 -20.82 -46.75
N ILE A 212 11.94 -20.66 -45.43
CA ILE A 212 12.26 -19.38 -44.78
C ILE A 212 13.53 -19.54 -43.95
N ILE A 213 14.56 -18.76 -44.31
CA ILE A 213 15.90 -18.83 -43.72
C ILE A 213 16.06 -17.64 -42.78
N ILE A 214 16.41 -17.88 -41.51
CA ILE A 214 16.85 -16.83 -40.59
C ILE A 214 18.36 -16.81 -40.46
N VAL A 215 18.96 -15.67 -40.76
CA VAL A 215 20.38 -15.39 -40.60
C VAL A 215 20.55 -14.55 -39.35
N CYS A 216 21.24 -15.09 -38.35
CA CYS A 216 21.43 -14.47 -37.06
C CYS A 216 22.90 -14.40 -36.66
N GLY A 217 23.22 -13.48 -35.74
CA GLY A 217 24.58 -13.26 -35.27
C GLY A 217 24.63 -12.39 -34.03
N TRP A 218 25.82 -12.30 -33.42
CA TRP A 218 26.03 -11.58 -32.17
C TRP A 218 26.02 -10.05 -32.33
N THR A 219 26.50 -9.53 -33.46
CA THR A 219 26.63 -8.10 -33.72
C THR A 219 25.78 -7.66 -34.91
N ASN A 220 25.26 -6.42 -34.88
CA ASN A 220 24.58 -5.83 -36.04
C ASN A 220 25.55 -5.75 -37.24
N THR A 221 26.81 -5.37 -37.02
CA THR A 221 27.83 -5.24 -38.07
C THR A 221 28.12 -6.56 -38.81
N ALA A 222 28.17 -7.70 -38.12
CA ALA A 222 28.32 -9.01 -38.78
C ALA A 222 27.14 -9.29 -39.74
N ILE A 223 25.92 -8.95 -39.34
CA ILE A 223 24.70 -9.18 -40.11
C ILE A 223 24.56 -8.19 -41.26
N ASP A 224 24.85 -6.91 -41.02
CA ASP A 224 24.90 -5.87 -42.03
C ASP A 224 25.88 -6.25 -43.17
N ASN A 225 27.05 -6.81 -42.83
CA ASN A 225 28.02 -7.32 -43.80
C ASN A 225 27.51 -8.52 -44.64
N ILE A 226 26.68 -9.41 -44.07
CA ILE A 226 26.08 -10.53 -44.80
C ILE A 226 24.97 -10.03 -45.74
N VAL A 227 24.11 -9.13 -45.24
CA VAL A 227 23.04 -8.49 -46.03
C VAL A 227 23.62 -7.73 -47.21
N GLN A 228 24.71 -6.97 -47.01
CA GLN A 228 25.38 -6.28 -48.10
C GLN A 228 25.78 -7.26 -49.22
N LYS A 229 26.46 -8.37 -48.93
CA LYS A 229 26.88 -9.33 -49.97
C LYS A 229 25.71 -10.05 -50.65
N LEU A 230 24.67 -10.41 -49.89
CA LEU A 230 23.44 -10.96 -50.46
C LEU A 230 22.79 -10.01 -51.49
N CYS A 231 22.87 -8.70 -51.26
CA CYS A 231 22.23 -7.68 -52.10
C CYS A 231 23.13 -7.11 -53.21
N ASP A 232 24.44 -7.00 -53.01
CA ASP A 232 25.37 -6.33 -53.93
C ASP A 232 25.95 -7.24 -55.03
N GLU A 233 26.12 -8.54 -54.81
CA GLU A 233 26.87 -9.44 -55.69
C GLU A 233 26.10 -9.88 -56.97
N ASN A 234 25.27 -9.01 -57.56
CA ASN A 234 24.48 -9.29 -58.78
C ASN A 234 24.88 -8.36 -59.95
N ASP A 235 25.91 -8.73 -60.71
CA ASP A 235 26.35 -8.01 -61.92
C ASP A 235 25.28 -7.95 -63.05
N ASN A 236 24.27 -8.82 -63.01
CA ASN A 236 23.26 -8.96 -64.07
C ASN A 236 22.12 -7.90 -64.02
N GLY A 237 22.29 -6.80 -63.28
CA GLY A 237 21.37 -5.64 -63.25
C GLY A 237 20.03 -5.84 -62.53
N THR A 238 19.56 -7.08 -62.36
CA THR A 238 18.36 -7.41 -61.59
C THR A 238 18.66 -7.55 -60.09
N LYS A 239 18.55 -6.45 -59.35
CA LYS A 239 18.55 -6.46 -57.87
C LYS A 239 17.44 -7.39 -57.34
N ASN A 240 17.80 -8.60 -56.93
CA ASN A 240 16.87 -9.55 -56.28
C ASN A 240 16.65 -9.23 -54.78
N THR A 241 16.68 -7.95 -54.42
CA THR A 241 16.62 -7.45 -53.03
C THR A 241 15.27 -7.70 -52.37
N LYS A 242 14.19 -7.81 -53.15
CA LYS A 242 12.80 -7.99 -52.69
C LYS A 242 12.51 -9.28 -51.89
N LYS A 243 13.52 -10.10 -51.65
CA LYS A 243 13.44 -11.38 -50.92
C LYS A 243 14.28 -11.42 -49.64
N VAL A 244 15.02 -10.36 -49.32
CA VAL A 244 15.83 -10.25 -48.09
C VAL A 244 15.26 -9.13 -47.22
N ILE A 245 15.01 -9.41 -45.93
CA ILE A 245 14.61 -8.41 -44.94
C ILE A 245 15.63 -8.36 -43.80
N ARG A 246 16.23 -7.19 -43.60
CA ARG A 246 17.04 -6.86 -42.42
C ARG A 246 16.11 -6.39 -41.30
N TYR A 247 15.79 -7.29 -40.37
CA TYR A 247 14.92 -7.00 -39.23
C TYR A 247 15.72 -6.35 -38.08
N GLY A 248 15.13 -5.34 -37.45
CA GLY A 248 15.80 -4.45 -36.50
C GLY A 248 16.75 -3.43 -37.18
N ASN A 249 17.36 -2.55 -36.38
CA ASN A 249 18.18 -1.45 -36.88
C ASN A 249 19.43 -1.92 -37.64
N GLY A 250 19.54 -1.54 -38.92
CA GLY A 250 20.83 -1.47 -39.62
C GLY A 250 21.73 -0.42 -38.94
N THR A 251 23.03 -0.71 -38.86
CA THR A 251 24.02 0.13 -38.16
C THR A 251 25.19 0.56 -39.04
N THR A 252 25.53 -0.25 -40.04
CA THR A 252 26.58 0.02 -41.03
C THR A 252 26.09 -0.11 -42.47
N LEU A 253 24.80 -0.40 -42.67
CA LEU A 253 24.13 -0.30 -43.97
C LEU A 253 23.81 1.17 -44.28
N ASP A 254 23.94 1.54 -45.55
CA ASP A 254 23.45 2.80 -46.11
C ASP A 254 21.92 2.75 -46.24
N ASN A 255 21.22 3.59 -45.48
CA ASN A 255 19.76 3.59 -45.41
C ASN A 255 19.09 3.93 -46.75
N GLU A 256 19.72 4.72 -47.61
CA GLU A 256 19.16 5.07 -48.92
C GLU A 256 19.37 3.91 -49.91
N LYS A 257 20.58 3.34 -49.94
CA LYS A 257 20.91 2.21 -50.83
C LYS A 257 20.13 0.94 -50.53
N TYR A 258 19.82 0.67 -49.26
CA TYR A 258 19.17 -0.55 -48.77
C TYR A 258 17.76 -0.32 -48.22
N GLU A 259 17.08 0.77 -48.56
CA GLU A 259 15.78 1.14 -47.99
C GLU A 259 14.75 -0.02 -48.07
N ASP A 260 14.58 -0.64 -49.24
CA ASP A 260 13.65 -1.75 -49.45
C ASP A 260 14.06 -3.08 -48.77
N VAL A 261 15.25 -3.15 -48.17
CA VAL A 261 15.73 -4.31 -47.40
C VAL A 261 15.58 -4.08 -45.90
N LEU A 262 15.62 -2.83 -45.44
CA LEU A 262 15.49 -2.48 -44.03
C LEU A 262 14.03 -2.59 -43.58
N TYR A 263 13.75 -3.50 -42.64
CA TYR A 263 12.42 -3.65 -42.06
C TYR A 263 11.89 -2.33 -41.47
N VAL A 264 12.75 -1.54 -40.82
CA VAL A 264 12.41 -0.24 -40.22
C VAL A 264 11.87 0.76 -41.27
N SER A 265 12.30 0.66 -42.52
CA SER A 265 11.78 1.51 -43.61
C SER A 265 10.37 1.08 -44.03
N HIS A 266 10.10 -0.22 -44.15
CA HIS A 266 8.75 -0.73 -44.38
C HIS A 266 7.82 -0.42 -43.20
N GLU A 267 8.27 -0.70 -41.97
CA GLU A 267 7.57 -0.38 -40.73
C GLU A 267 7.20 1.11 -40.65
N LYS A 268 8.12 2.03 -41.02
CA LYS A 268 7.81 3.46 -41.08
C LYS A 268 6.74 3.77 -42.13
N ARG A 269 6.84 3.26 -43.37
CA ARG A 269 5.83 3.47 -44.43
C ARG A 269 4.45 3.02 -43.94
N CYS A 270 4.36 1.86 -43.28
CA CYS A 270 3.11 1.31 -42.76
C CYS A 270 2.61 2.03 -41.49
N ILE A 271 3.49 2.57 -40.65
CA ILE A 271 3.11 3.49 -39.57
C ILE A 271 2.52 4.78 -40.17
N ASP A 272 3.18 5.41 -41.13
CA ASP A 272 2.68 6.66 -41.74
C ASP A 272 1.28 6.45 -42.38
N GLU A 273 1.01 5.30 -43.01
CA GLU A 273 -0.31 4.91 -43.54
C GLU A 273 -1.38 4.62 -42.45
N ILE A 274 -1.02 3.87 -41.40
CA ILE A 274 -1.94 3.51 -40.31
C ILE A 274 -2.22 4.69 -39.38
N ASP A 275 -1.25 5.57 -39.15
CA ASP A 275 -1.41 6.82 -38.41
C ASP A 275 -2.37 7.76 -39.17
N GLY A 276 -2.17 7.93 -40.49
CA GLY A 276 -3.10 8.68 -41.35
C GLY A 276 -4.54 8.14 -41.34
N LYS A 277 -4.73 6.83 -41.13
CA LYS A 277 -6.04 6.17 -41.02
C LYS A 277 -6.73 6.40 -39.67
N TYR A 278 -5.99 6.43 -38.55
CA TYR A 278 -6.56 6.44 -37.19
C TYR A 278 -6.47 7.78 -36.45
N ASP A 279 -5.54 8.65 -36.80
CA ASP A 279 -5.20 9.81 -35.96
C ASP A 279 -6.30 10.87 -35.91
N THR A 280 -7.14 10.99 -36.95
CA THR A 280 -8.33 11.87 -36.90
C THR A 280 -9.34 11.40 -35.85
N GLU A 281 -9.68 10.11 -35.83
CA GLU A 281 -10.61 9.53 -34.84
C GLU A 281 -10.02 9.57 -33.42
N LEU A 282 -8.72 9.27 -33.29
CA LEU A 282 -8.01 9.35 -32.01
C LEU A 282 -7.98 10.78 -31.46
N THR A 283 -7.71 11.77 -32.31
CA THR A 283 -7.71 13.20 -31.96
C THR A 283 -9.09 13.69 -31.56
N GLU A 284 -10.14 13.29 -32.29
CA GLU A 284 -11.52 13.59 -31.93
C GLU A 284 -11.91 13.00 -30.57
N LEU A 285 -11.58 11.73 -30.30
CA LEU A 285 -11.92 11.07 -29.05
C LEU A 285 -11.15 11.67 -27.86
N ASN A 286 -9.86 11.98 -28.02
CA ASN A 286 -9.09 12.70 -26.99
C ASN A 286 -9.71 14.08 -26.71
N SER A 287 -10.02 14.86 -27.75
CA SER A 287 -10.68 16.17 -27.58
C SER A 287 -12.06 16.07 -26.89
N LYS A 288 -12.82 15.00 -27.15
CA LYS A 288 -14.09 14.72 -26.45
C LYS A 288 -13.87 14.32 -24.99
N ASN A 289 -12.80 13.57 -24.69
CA ASN A 289 -12.39 13.17 -23.33
C ASN A 289 -12.06 14.40 -22.46
N ASP A 290 -11.19 15.29 -22.95
CA ASP A 290 -10.74 16.46 -22.19
C ASP A 290 -11.88 17.48 -21.96
N LYS A 291 -12.78 17.63 -22.94
CA LYS A 291 -14.02 18.43 -22.79
C LYS A 291 -15.00 17.86 -21.76
N ILE A 292 -14.93 16.57 -21.44
CA ILE A 292 -15.74 15.94 -20.38
C ILE A 292 -15.04 16.08 -19.02
N ARG A 293 -13.72 15.84 -18.97
CA ARG A 293 -12.89 16.04 -17.76
C ARG A 293 -13.04 17.44 -17.19
N GLN A 294 -12.99 18.48 -18.04
CA GLN A 294 -13.19 19.86 -17.60
C GLN A 294 -14.59 20.07 -16.99
N LYS A 295 -15.64 19.50 -17.60
CA LYS A 295 -17.02 19.64 -17.09
C LYS A 295 -17.26 18.95 -15.75
N ILE A 296 -16.57 17.83 -15.49
CA ILE A 296 -16.57 17.18 -14.17
C ILE A 296 -15.92 18.12 -13.14
N LYS A 297 -14.70 18.59 -13.41
CA LYS A 297 -13.95 19.54 -12.55
C LYS A 297 -14.72 20.82 -12.26
N ASP A 298 -15.37 21.41 -13.26
CA ASP A 298 -16.22 22.59 -13.12
C ASP A 298 -17.43 22.36 -12.19
N SER A 299 -17.96 21.13 -12.19
CA SER A 299 -19.15 20.75 -11.42
C SER A 299 -18.79 20.35 -9.98
N GLU A 300 -17.65 19.67 -9.78
CA GLU A 300 -17.06 19.41 -8.45
C GLU A 300 -16.79 20.71 -7.69
N ASN A 301 -16.16 21.70 -8.35
CA ASN A 301 -15.92 23.02 -7.78
C ASN A 301 -17.23 23.73 -7.34
N ARG A 302 -18.32 23.57 -8.09
CA ARG A 302 -19.65 24.08 -7.71
C ARG A 302 -20.22 23.36 -6.50
N ILE A 303 -20.12 22.03 -6.44
CA ILE A 303 -20.56 21.23 -5.28
C ILE A 303 -19.81 21.64 -4.01
N VAL A 304 -18.51 21.88 -4.08
CA VAL A 304 -17.69 22.37 -2.95
C VAL A 304 -18.16 23.76 -2.49
N ASN A 305 -18.40 24.69 -3.42
CA ASN A 305 -18.88 26.04 -3.09
C ASN A 305 -20.27 26.01 -2.42
N LEU A 306 -21.22 25.21 -2.95
CA LEU A 306 -22.56 25.05 -2.36
C LEU A 306 -22.50 24.44 -0.95
N LYS A 307 -21.65 23.44 -0.71
CA LYS A 307 -21.41 22.89 0.64
C LYS A 307 -20.87 23.95 1.62
N ASN A 308 -20.00 24.85 1.16
CA ASN A 308 -19.45 25.95 1.95
C ASN A 308 -20.46 27.11 2.19
N GLN A 309 -21.51 27.21 1.39
CA GLN A 309 -22.64 28.12 1.65
C GLN A 309 -23.61 27.51 2.68
N ILE A 310 -23.90 26.21 2.56
CA ILE A 310 -24.70 25.43 3.53
C ILE A 310 -24.13 25.50 4.95
N SER A 311 -22.81 25.38 5.13
CA SER A 311 -22.19 25.46 6.46
C SER A 311 -22.32 26.84 7.09
N LYS A 312 -22.04 27.90 6.34
CA LYS A 312 -22.15 29.30 6.81
C LYS A 312 -23.57 29.67 7.24
N LEU A 313 -24.59 29.24 6.48
CA LEU A 313 -25.98 29.52 6.82
C LEU A 313 -26.41 28.88 8.15
N ARG A 314 -25.93 27.65 8.43
CA ARG A 314 -26.19 26.98 9.72
C ARG A 314 -25.48 27.68 10.88
N GLU A 315 -24.23 28.06 10.70
CA GLU A 315 -23.46 28.81 11.70
C GLU A 315 -24.14 30.15 12.04
N GLN A 316 -24.67 30.85 11.03
CA GLN A 316 -25.43 32.09 11.22
C GLN A 316 -26.76 31.87 11.95
N SER A 317 -27.53 30.83 11.62
CA SER A 317 -28.77 30.52 12.34
C SER A 317 -28.53 30.08 13.78
N ASP A 318 -27.50 29.27 14.05
CA ASP A 318 -27.19 28.77 15.39
C ASP A 318 -26.83 29.91 16.35
N VAL A 319 -26.10 30.94 15.87
CA VAL A 319 -25.83 32.17 16.64
C VAL A 319 -27.11 32.95 16.91
N ALA A 320 -27.91 33.26 15.89
CA ALA A 320 -29.14 34.03 16.06
C ALA A 320 -30.16 33.36 17.01
N ILE A 321 -30.34 32.04 16.87
CA ILE A 321 -31.24 31.25 17.71
C ILE A 321 -30.74 31.19 19.16
N LYS A 322 -29.42 31.13 19.39
CA LYS A 322 -28.80 31.15 20.72
C LYS A 322 -29.06 32.48 21.44
N ASP A 323 -28.92 33.61 20.76
CA ASP A 323 -29.11 34.93 21.36
C ASP A 323 -30.58 35.19 21.72
N ILE A 324 -31.53 34.79 20.86
CA ILE A 324 -32.96 34.87 21.17
C ILE A 324 -33.34 33.95 22.34
N LYS A 325 -32.76 32.73 22.40
CA LYS A 325 -32.93 31.82 23.55
C LYS A 325 -32.35 32.39 24.85
N HIS A 326 -31.28 33.20 24.79
CA HIS A 326 -30.76 33.90 25.97
C HIS A 326 -31.77 34.96 26.47
N GLN A 327 -32.32 35.79 25.57
CA GLN A 327 -33.31 36.81 25.91
C GLN A 327 -34.56 36.22 26.58
N ILE A 328 -35.12 35.14 26.00
CA ILE A 328 -36.29 34.43 26.56
C ILE A 328 -36.05 33.99 28.02
N ASN A 329 -34.85 33.50 28.33
CA ASN A 329 -34.52 33.06 29.70
C ASN A 329 -34.39 34.22 30.70
N LEU A 330 -33.91 35.40 30.26
CA LEU A 330 -33.88 36.60 31.10
C LEU A 330 -35.29 37.09 31.46
N ASP A 331 -36.22 37.05 30.52
CA ASP A 331 -37.58 37.55 30.73
C ASP A 331 -38.45 36.57 31.54
N ILE A 332 -38.26 35.25 31.36
CA ILE A 332 -38.83 34.23 32.26
C ILE A 332 -38.37 34.44 33.71
N LYS A 333 -37.09 34.81 33.94
CA LYS A 333 -36.59 35.05 35.29
C LYS A 333 -37.30 36.23 35.96
N LYS A 334 -37.39 37.38 35.28
CA LYS A 334 -38.09 38.57 35.78
C LYS A 334 -39.52 38.24 36.22
N LEU A 335 -40.24 37.45 35.41
CA LEU A 335 -41.62 37.05 35.67
C LEU A 335 -41.79 36.28 36.99
N ASN A 336 -40.88 35.35 37.26
CA ASN A 336 -40.89 34.54 38.50
C ASN A 336 -40.56 35.38 39.74
N ASP A 337 -39.60 36.30 39.63
CA ASP A 337 -39.22 37.19 40.74
C ASP A 337 -40.40 38.12 41.12
N SER A 338 -41.16 38.64 40.15
CA SER A 338 -42.38 39.44 40.40
C SER A 338 -43.56 38.64 40.95
N LEU A 339 -43.71 37.36 40.56
CA LEU A 339 -44.76 36.47 41.09
C LEU A 339 -44.61 36.22 42.59
N LYS A 340 -43.37 36.16 43.09
CA LYS A 340 -43.11 35.78 44.49
C LYS A 340 -43.54 36.85 45.49
N SER A 341 -43.20 38.13 45.27
CA SER A 341 -43.45 39.20 46.25
C SER A 341 -44.94 39.53 46.43
N PHE A 342 -45.77 39.26 45.42
CA PHE A 342 -47.21 39.48 45.48
C PHE A 342 -47.89 38.59 46.54
N PHE A 343 -47.71 37.27 46.45
CA PHE A 343 -48.39 36.31 47.34
C PHE A 343 -47.97 36.41 48.82
N GLU A 344 -46.72 36.79 49.10
CA GLU A 344 -46.22 36.92 50.48
C GLU A 344 -46.93 38.07 51.26
N THR A 345 -47.48 39.07 50.56
CA THR A 345 -48.11 40.26 51.15
C THR A 345 -49.55 40.01 51.62
N GLU A 346 -50.26 39.08 50.98
CA GLU A 346 -51.72 38.97 51.05
C GLU A 346 -52.21 38.07 52.19
N ILE A 347 -51.52 36.94 52.40
CA ILE A 347 -51.88 35.92 53.40
C ILE A 347 -51.91 36.50 54.83
N SER A 348 -51.08 37.52 55.09
CA SER A 348 -50.95 38.20 56.39
C SER A 348 -52.24 38.90 56.87
N LYS A 349 -53.09 39.36 55.94
CA LYS A 349 -54.24 40.23 56.26
C LYS A 349 -55.43 39.46 56.86
N GLY A 350 -55.68 38.23 56.39
CA GLY A 350 -56.93 37.50 56.70
C GLY A 350 -57.00 36.84 58.08
N GLN A 351 -55.87 36.60 58.75
CA GLN A 351 -55.83 35.79 59.97
C GLN A 351 -56.36 36.50 61.23
N LYS A 352 -56.55 37.83 61.20
CA LYS A 352 -56.96 38.63 62.37
C LYS A 352 -58.47 38.77 62.60
N GLN A 353 -59.30 38.45 61.62
CA GLN A 353 -60.73 38.79 61.63
C GLN A 353 -61.60 37.70 62.29
N ILE A 354 -61.30 36.43 61.98
CA ILE A 354 -62.12 35.24 62.28
C ILE A 354 -62.24 34.93 63.79
N GLU A 355 -61.30 35.42 64.61
CA GLU A 355 -61.22 35.14 66.05
C GLU A 355 -62.37 35.80 66.85
N LEU A 356 -62.89 36.96 66.41
CA LEU A 356 -63.92 37.72 67.11
C LEU A 356 -65.28 37.00 67.15
N TYR A 357 -65.80 36.57 66.00
CA TYR A 357 -67.14 36.00 65.87
C TYR A 357 -67.34 34.65 66.60
N THR A 358 -66.25 33.97 66.95
CA THR A 358 -66.32 32.64 67.57
C THR A 358 -66.85 32.70 69.01
N ASN A 359 -66.68 33.83 69.72
CA ASN A 359 -67.04 33.96 71.13
C ASN A 359 -68.54 34.22 71.37
N GLU A 360 -69.22 35.00 70.51
CA GLU A 360 -70.65 35.32 70.69
C GLU A 360 -71.56 34.08 70.51
N LEU A 361 -71.18 33.19 69.60
CA LEU A 361 -71.90 31.93 69.31
C LEU A 361 -71.85 30.87 70.42
N ALA A 362 -71.12 31.12 71.50
CA ALA A 362 -71.08 30.26 72.69
C ALA A 362 -72.28 30.54 73.62
N ASN A 363 -72.52 31.80 73.94
CA ASN A 363 -73.46 32.19 75.01
C ASN A 363 -74.92 31.89 74.66
N LEU A 364 -75.38 32.27 73.46
CA LEU A 364 -76.78 32.09 73.00
C LEU A 364 -77.23 30.61 72.96
N LYS A 365 -76.30 29.64 72.88
CA LYS A 365 -76.66 28.21 72.88
C LYS A 365 -77.08 27.69 74.25
N ILE A 366 -76.58 28.31 75.33
CA ILE A 366 -76.86 27.87 76.71
C ILE A 366 -78.31 28.21 77.07
N GLU A 367 -78.75 29.42 76.73
CA GLU A 367 -80.07 29.97 77.06
C GLU A 367 -81.22 29.25 76.32
N PHE A 368 -81.01 28.88 75.05
CA PHE A 368 -81.94 28.05 74.28
C PHE A 368 -82.13 26.64 74.91
N GLY A 369 -81.08 26.08 75.51
CA GLY A 369 -81.10 24.74 76.09
C GLY A 369 -81.94 24.60 77.38
N SER A 370 -82.09 25.69 78.15
CA SER A 370 -82.94 25.71 79.36
C SER A 370 -84.44 25.70 79.03
N THR A 371 -84.88 26.50 78.06
CA THR A 371 -86.31 26.70 77.75
C THR A 371 -86.98 25.42 77.30
N LEU A 372 -86.29 24.58 76.52
CA LEU A 372 -86.81 23.30 76.02
C LEU A 372 -87.13 22.30 77.14
N LYS A 373 -86.34 22.24 78.22
CA LYS A 373 -86.58 21.28 79.32
C LYS A 373 -87.89 21.55 80.07
N ASN A 374 -88.22 22.81 80.30
CA ASN A 374 -89.45 23.20 81.00
C ASN A 374 -90.71 22.74 80.26
N ILE A 375 -90.65 22.66 78.91
CA ILE A 375 -91.76 22.23 78.07
C ILE A 375 -92.04 20.73 78.24
N GLU A 376 -91.02 19.90 78.47
CA GLU A 376 -91.20 18.44 78.65
C GLU A 376 -91.90 18.08 79.97
N GLU A 377 -91.68 18.82 81.05
CA GLU A 377 -92.25 18.51 82.37
C GLU A 377 -93.74 18.89 82.48
N LEU A 378 -94.12 20.03 81.89
CA LEU A 378 -95.53 20.44 81.82
C LEU A 378 -96.38 19.44 81.03
N ASN A 379 -95.87 18.91 79.92
CA ASN A 379 -96.56 17.91 79.09
C ASN A 379 -96.85 16.60 79.84
N LYS A 380 -95.90 16.10 80.65
CA LYS A 380 -96.09 14.92 81.52
C LYS A 380 -97.16 15.13 82.59
N THR A 381 -97.36 16.38 83.02
CA THR A 381 -98.37 16.73 84.03
C THR A 381 -99.78 16.76 83.43
N SER A 382 -99.94 17.20 82.18
CA SER A 382 -101.23 17.28 81.50
C SER A 382 -101.87 15.91 81.23
N THR A 383 -101.07 14.92 80.84
CA THR A 383 -101.51 13.53 80.57
C THR A 383 -101.97 12.80 81.83
N LYS A 384 -101.40 13.10 83.00
CA LYS A 384 -101.78 12.45 84.27
C LYS A 384 -103.23 12.76 84.70
N TYR A 385 -103.72 13.97 84.46
CA TYR A 385 -105.11 14.35 84.77
C TYR A 385 -106.12 13.67 83.83
N GLU A 386 -105.75 13.46 82.57
CA GLU A 386 -106.60 12.83 81.53
C GLU A 386 -107.02 11.40 81.91
N SER A 387 -106.14 10.66 82.60
CA SER A 387 -106.42 9.30 83.10
C SER A 387 -107.50 9.30 84.19
N LEU A 388 -107.35 10.14 85.21
CA LEU A 388 -108.20 10.15 86.42
C LEU A 388 -109.66 10.53 86.11
N ILE A 389 -109.88 11.40 85.10
CA ILE A 389 -111.21 11.80 84.62
C ILE A 389 -111.98 10.59 84.07
N ASN A 390 -111.32 9.66 83.40
CA ASN A 390 -111.97 8.49 82.78
C ASN A 390 -112.32 7.39 83.79
N GLU A 391 -111.61 7.29 84.91
CA GLU A 391 -111.91 6.33 85.98
C GLU A 391 -113.21 6.72 86.70
N SER A 392 -113.33 7.98 87.16
CA SER A 392 -114.54 8.48 87.84
C SER A 392 -115.80 8.37 86.96
N LYS A 393 -115.69 8.61 85.64
CA LYS A 393 -116.81 8.43 84.68
C LYS A 393 -117.36 7.00 84.62
N ASN A 394 -116.51 5.98 84.83
CA ASN A 394 -116.92 4.57 84.81
C ASN A 394 -117.56 4.10 86.12
N GLU A 395 -117.36 4.80 87.23
CA GLU A 395 -117.93 4.41 88.53
C GLU A 395 -119.34 4.96 88.71
N ILE A 396 -119.58 6.19 88.25
CA ILE A 396 -120.91 6.84 88.22
C ILE A 396 -121.95 6.01 87.45
N SER A 397 -121.57 5.36 86.34
CA SER A 397 -122.50 4.56 85.52
C SER A 397 -122.96 3.27 86.22
N LYS A 398 -122.06 2.61 86.98
CA LYS A 398 -122.36 1.36 87.71
C LYS A 398 -123.37 1.59 88.85
N LEU A 399 -123.34 2.75 89.49
CA LEU A 399 -124.24 3.08 90.59
C LEU A 399 -125.67 3.33 90.10
N LYS A 400 -125.86 3.99 88.95
CA LYS A 400 -127.21 4.29 88.40
C LYS A 400 -128.03 3.05 88.06
N ASN A 401 -127.40 1.99 87.52
CA ASN A 401 -128.12 0.75 87.21
C ASN A 401 -128.66 0.06 88.47
N LYS A 402 -127.89 0.05 89.57
CA LYS A 402 -128.31 -0.58 90.84
C LYS A 402 -129.49 0.12 91.52
N GLU A 403 -129.64 1.43 91.30
CA GLU A 403 -130.78 2.18 91.83
C GLU A 403 -132.11 1.76 91.17
N SER A 404 -132.07 1.45 89.87
CA SER A 404 -133.24 0.99 89.10
C SER A 404 -133.73 -0.38 89.56
N GLU A 405 -132.83 -1.37 89.66
CA GLU A 405 -133.16 -2.75 90.07
C GLU A 405 -133.81 -2.81 91.46
N LEU A 406 -133.48 -1.87 92.36
CA LEU A 406 -134.00 -1.85 93.72
C LEU A 406 -135.45 -1.31 93.81
N LEU A 407 -135.86 -0.48 92.85
CA LEU A 407 -137.19 0.14 92.83
C LEU A 407 -138.27 -0.82 92.30
N ASP A 408 -137.97 -1.57 91.24
CA ASP A 408 -138.89 -2.56 90.66
C ASP A 408 -139.29 -3.66 91.67
N ILE A 409 -138.41 -3.99 92.61
CA ILE A 409 -138.66 -5.00 93.66
C ILE A 409 -139.69 -4.50 94.70
N LEU A 410 -139.73 -3.20 94.98
CA LEU A 410 -140.61 -2.62 96.01
C LEU A 410 -142.08 -2.58 95.57
N ASP A 411 -142.36 -2.23 94.31
CA ASP A 411 -143.72 -2.16 93.77
C ASP A 411 -144.43 -3.53 93.78
N ILE A 412 -143.70 -4.60 93.46
CA ILE A 412 -144.20 -5.99 93.50
C ILE A 412 -144.63 -6.41 94.91
N ILE A 413 -143.95 -5.92 95.95
CA ILE A 413 -144.24 -6.29 97.35
C ILE A 413 -145.53 -5.62 97.85
N GLU A 414 -145.80 -4.37 97.49
CA GLU A 414 -147.05 -3.69 97.88
C GLU A 414 -148.28 -4.35 97.24
N GLN A 415 -148.22 -4.68 95.94
CA GLN A 415 -149.32 -5.36 95.25
C GLN A 415 -149.69 -6.72 95.88
N TYR A 416 -148.72 -7.44 96.44
CA TYR A 416 -148.93 -8.75 97.08
C TYR A 416 -149.66 -8.66 98.43
N LEU A 417 -149.51 -7.55 99.17
CA LEU A 417 -150.08 -7.38 100.50
C LEU A 417 -151.60 -7.14 100.50
N ASP A 418 -152.14 -6.49 99.47
CA ASP A 418 -153.59 -6.23 99.39
C ASP A 418 -154.39 -7.47 98.93
N PHE A 419 -153.80 -8.36 98.14
CA PHE A 419 -154.41 -9.65 97.79
C PHE A 419 -154.68 -10.53 99.03
N ILE A 420 -153.83 -10.44 100.05
CA ILE A 420 -153.97 -11.16 101.33
C ILE A 420 -155.14 -10.59 102.17
N LYS A 421 -155.41 -9.28 102.11
CA LYS A 421 -156.56 -8.67 102.82
C LYS A 421 -157.89 -9.12 102.21
N LEU A 422 -158.03 -9.02 100.89
CA LEU A 422 -159.31 -9.25 100.17
C LEU A 422 -159.86 -10.67 100.33
N ASN A 423 -158.99 -11.69 100.30
CA ASN A 423 -159.44 -13.09 100.35
C ASN A 423 -159.91 -13.56 101.73
N LYS A 424 -159.57 -12.83 102.81
CA LYS A 424 -159.89 -13.20 104.19
C LYS A 424 -161.40 -13.21 104.49
N ILE A 425 -162.20 -12.47 103.74
CA ILE A 425 -163.66 -12.34 103.96
C ILE A 425 -164.43 -13.55 103.42
N LYS A 426 -163.99 -14.19 102.32
CA LYS A 426 -164.75 -15.30 101.70
C LYS A 426 -164.64 -16.64 102.45
N TYR A 427 -163.52 -16.90 103.13
CA TYR A 427 -163.31 -18.20 103.81
C TYR A 427 -164.18 -18.38 105.07
N LEU A 428 -164.53 -17.30 105.78
CA LEU A 428 -165.37 -17.37 106.98
C LEU A 428 -166.85 -17.67 106.66
N PHE A 429 -167.38 -17.22 105.52
CA PHE A 429 -168.73 -17.57 105.08
C PHE A 429 -168.88 -19.03 104.63
N TYR A 430 -167.78 -19.71 104.28
CA TYR A 430 -167.82 -21.13 103.90
C TYR A 430 -167.88 -22.10 105.09
N LEU A 431 -167.41 -21.69 106.27
CA LEU A 431 -167.04 -22.63 107.34
C LEU A 431 -168.22 -23.19 108.15
N LYS A 432 -169.30 -22.43 108.34
CA LYS A 432 -170.52 -22.84 109.09
C LYS A 432 -171.78 -22.18 108.52
N GLY A 433 -172.13 -22.54 107.29
CA GLY A 433 -173.36 -22.07 106.65
C GLY A 433 -174.63 -22.72 107.20
N LEU A 434 -175.76 -22.41 106.58
CA LEU A 434 -176.88 -23.36 106.54
C LEU A 434 -176.42 -24.60 105.77
N TYR A 435 -175.96 -25.63 106.48
CA TYR A 435 -176.34 -27.03 106.28
C TYR A 435 -175.79 -27.92 107.41
N SER A 436 -176.63 -28.87 107.83
CA SER A 436 -176.24 -30.02 108.66
C SER A 436 -175.46 -31.04 107.80
N PRO A 437 -174.87 -32.11 108.36
CA PRO A 437 -173.53 -32.55 107.94
C PRO A 437 -173.47 -33.43 106.67
N GLN A 438 -173.51 -32.85 105.47
CA GLN A 438 -173.16 -33.54 104.21
C GLN A 438 -172.68 -32.60 103.07
N PHE A 439 -171.59 -33.01 102.39
CA PHE A 439 -171.18 -32.66 101.00
C PHE A 439 -171.07 -31.18 100.57
N LEU A 440 -169.91 -30.58 100.27
CA LEU A 440 -168.50 -30.99 100.28
C LEU A 440 -168.01 -32.00 99.19
N LYS A 441 -167.41 -31.49 98.10
CA LYS A 441 -166.19 -31.97 97.37
C LYS A 441 -165.91 -31.03 96.16
N LYS A 442 -164.82 -30.26 96.05
CA LYS A 442 -163.34 -30.46 96.13
C LYS A 442 -162.70 -30.77 94.74
N LEU A 443 -161.58 -30.07 94.43
CA LEU A 443 -160.58 -30.22 93.34
C LEU A 443 -160.80 -29.53 91.94
N MET A 444 -159.86 -28.62 91.60
CA MET A 444 -159.02 -28.43 90.38
C MET A 444 -159.51 -28.71 88.93
N LYS A 445 -159.08 -27.88 87.94
CA LYS A 445 -158.30 -28.30 86.72
C LYS A 445 -157.97 -27.20 85.65
N TYR A 446 -156.81 -27.38 84.99
CA TYR A 446 -156.42 -27.06 83.57
C TYR A 446 -156.16 -25.58 83.17
N GLU A 447 -155.11 -25.17 82.41
CA GLU A 447 -154.14 -25.78 81.44
C GLU A 447 -154.74 -26.18 80.08
N LEU A 448 -154.12 -26.01 78.90
CA LEU A 448 -152.73 -25.68 78.48
C LEU A 448 -152.62 -24.24 77.86
N HIS A 449 -151.62 -23.73 77.11
CA HIS A 449 -150.64 -24.17 76.08
C HIS A 449 -149.25 -23.49 76.29
N LYS A 450 -148.06 -23.86 75.76
CA LYS A 450 -147.53 -24.57 74.55
C LYS A 450 -147.50 -23.73 73.25
N LYS A 451 -146.42 -23.69 72.45
CA LYS A 451 -145.04 -24.27 72.48
C LYS A 451 -144.18 -23.40 71.51
N ASP A 452 -143.00 -23.67 70.91
CA ASP A 452 -142.04 -24.78 70.66
C ASP A 452 -140.70 -24.10 70.22
N TYR A 453 -139.46 -24.62 70.31
CA TYR A 453 -138.76 -25.70 71.05
C TYR A 453 -137.23 -25.46 70.81
N ASP A 454 -136.23 -25.91 71.58
CA ASP A 454 -136.11 -26.73 72.80
C ASP A 454 -134.92 -26.15 73.64
N SER A 455 -134.24 -26.73 74.66
CA SER A 455 -134.21 -28.05 75.29
C SER A 455 -135.06 -28.16 76.56
N THR A 456 -135.85 -29.23 76.66
CA THR A 456 -136.81 -29.50 77.74
C THR A 456 -136.37 -30.73 78.56
N TYR A 457 -136.68 -30.79 79.87
CA TYR A 457 -137.46 -31.87 80.53
C TYR A 457 -137.48 -31.76 82.07
N PHE A 458 -138.39 -32.53 82.70
CA PHE A 458 -138.55 -32.82 84.14
C PHE A 458 -139.22 -31.79 85.08
N TYR A 459 -140.57 -31.77 84.99
CA TYR A 459 -141.57 -31.82 86.09
C TYR A 459 -141.24 -31.23 87.48
N LYS A 460 -142.07 -30.39 88.11
CA LYS A 460 -143.57 -30.36 88.19
C LYS A 460 -144.20 -31.60 88.88
N THR A 461 -143.61 -32.12 89.95
CA THR A 461 -144.29 -33.08 90.86
C THR A 461 -143.88 -32.94 92.34
N ASN A 462 -144.38 -31.91 93.04
CA ASN A 462 -144.80 -32.07 94.44
C ASN A 462 -145.76 -30.94 94.87
N VAL A 463 -147.07 -31.22 94.88
CA VAL A 463 -148.13 -30.19 94.97
C VAL A 463 -148.80 -30.12 96.36
N GLU A 464 -148.68 -31.15 97.20
CA GLU A 464 -149.65 -31.40 98.28
C GLU A 464 -149.11 -31.52 99.71
N GLU A 465 -147.80 -31.63 99.95
CA GLU A 465 -147.26 -31.85 101.32
C GLU A 465 -147.06 -30.57 102.13
N ASN A 466 -146.43 -29.53 101.57
CA ASN A 466 -146.02 -28.33 102.34
C ASN A 466 -147.15 -27.35 102.67
N LEU A 467 -148.41 -27.69 102.39
CA LEU A 467 -149.59 -26.95 102.88
C LEU A 467 -149.79 -27.07 104.40
N ILE A 468 -149.04 -27.95 105.07
CA ILE A 468 -149.11 -28.19 106.52
C ILE A 468 -147.96 -27.51 107.30
N THR A 469 -146.94 -26.98 106.62
CA THR A 469 -145.82 -26.26 107.27
C THR A 469 -146.14 -24.79 107.55
N LEU A 470 -147.15 -24.60 108.42
CA LEU A 470 -147.20 -23.61 109.49
C LEU A 470 -146.69 -22.19 109.14
N TYR A 471 -147.52 -21.19 108.86
CA TYR A 471 -148.62 -20.70 109.71
C TYR A 471 -148.17 -20.26 111.14
N SER A 472 -146.87 -20.25 111.45
CA SER A 472 -146.29 -19.86 112.76
C SER A 472 -145.58 -18.50 112.78
N ASN A 473 -144.80 -18.15 111.74
CA ASN A 473 -143.91 -16.99 111.76
C ASN A 473 -144.59 -15.69 111.36
N LYS A 474 -145.29 -15.06 112.30
CA LYS A 474 -146.00 -13.78 112.10
C LYS A 474 -145.16 -12.53 112.44
N SER A 475 -143.84 -12.69 112.65
CA SER A 475 -142.92 -11.66 113.16
C SER A 475 -142.09 -10.95 112.09
N ASP A 476 -141.67 -11.66 111.03
CA ASP A 476 -140.41 -11.31 110.35
C ASP A 476 -140.58 -10.28 109.20
N VAL A 477 -141.75 -10.26 108.55
CA VAL A 477 -142.03 -9.46 107.33
C VAL A 477 -141.95 -7.95 107.59
N SER A 478 -142.16 -7.49 108.82
CA SER A 478 -142.12 -6.06 109.14
C SER A 478 -140.70 -5.49 109.26
N ALA A 479 -139.65 -6.33 109.32
CA ALA A 479 -138.27 -5.88 109.45
C ALA A 479 -137.64 -5.54 108.09
N THR A 480 -137.75 -6.47 107.13
CA THR A 480 -137.07 -6.42 105.83
C THR A 480 -137.40 -5.16 105.02
N ILE A 481 -138.66 -4.70 105.07
CA ILE A 481 -139.12 -3.49 104.37
C ILE A 481 -138.37 -2.24 104.87
N SER A 482 -138.02 -2.17 106.16
CA SER A 482 -137.30 -1.02 106.75
C SER A 482 -135.81 -0.97 106.35
N GLU A 483 -135.21 -2.12 106.05
CA GLU A 483 -133.81 -2.20 105.60
C GLU A 483 -133.66 -1.84 104.12
N MET A 484 -134.58 -2.30 103.27
CA MET A 484 -134.55 -2.00 101.83
C MET A 484 -134.66 -0.50 101.51
N CYS A 485 -135.49 0.25 102.25
CA CYS A 485 -135.59 1.70 102.05
C CYS A 485 -134.29 2.44 102.38
N LYS A 486 -133.58 2.07 103.47
CA LYS A 486 -132.30 2.69 103.84
C LYS A 486 -131.21 2.49 102.79
N LEU A 487 -131.18 1.32 102.15
CA LEU A 487 -130.18 0.98 101.14
C LEU A 487 -130.30 1.87 99.88
N ASN A 488 -131.51 2.36 99.56
CA ASN A 488 -131.77 3.24 98.43
C ASN A 488 -131.15 4.65 98.64
N ASP A 489 -131.32 5.23 99.83
CA ASP A 489 -130.84 6.58 100.13
C ASP A 489 -129.30 6.68 100.17
N ASP A 490 -128.61 5.64 100.66
CA ASP A 490 -127.14 5.59 100.67
C ASP A 490 -126.53 5.49 99.24
N ILE A 491 -127.22 4.83 98.30
CA ILE A 491 -126.80 4.74 96.89
C ILE A 491 -126.87 6.12 96.23
N LYS A 492 -128.01 6.81 96.38
CA LYS A 492 -128.24 8.17 95.85
C LYS A 492 -127.21 9.17 96.34
N LYS A 493 -126.84 9.09 97.62
CA LYS A 493 -125.85 10.01 98.22
C LYS A 493 -124.46 9.85 97.60
N ARG A 494 -123.97 8.61 97.47
CA ARG A 494 -122.68 8.32 96.83
C ARG A 494 -122.61 8.77 95.37
N LEU A 495 -123.72 8.67 94.65
CA LEU A 495 -123.81 9.09 93.25
C LEU A 495 -123.52 10.59 93.06
N HIS A 496 -123.98 11.43 93.99
CA HIS A 496 -123.84 12.89 93.90
C HIS A 496 -122.41 13.38 94.19
N ASP A 497 -121.72 12.78 95.17
CA ASP A 497 -120.35 13.15 95.51
C ASP A 497 -119.37 12.85 94.37
N GLU A 498 -119.54 11.73 93.66
CA GLU A 498 -118.62 11.33 92.59
C GLU A 498 -118.81 12.15 91.29
N GLU A 499 -120.06 12.52 90.94
CA GLU A 499 -120.33 13.46 89.84
C GLU A 499 -119.71 14.86 90.07
N LYS A 500 -119.45 15.23 91.33
CA LYS A 500 -118.82 16.50 91.72
C LYS A 500 -117.29 16.45 91.64
N THR A 501 -116.66 15.36 92.05
CA THR A 501 -115.20 15.15 91.97
C THR A 501 -114.69 15.29 90.55
N ASN A 502 -115.40 14.66 89.60
CA ASN A 502 -115.06 14.58 88.18
C ASN A 502 -114.88 15.98 87.53
N ARG A 503 -115.82 16.90 87.76
CA ARG A 503 -115.82 18.27 87.20
C ARG A 503 -114.62 19.11 87.64
N ILE A 504 -114.05 18.83 88.82
CA ILE A 504 -112.88 19.54 89.35
C ILE A 504 -111.59 19.10 88.63
N LEU A 505 -111.52 17.85 88.19
CA LEU A 505 -110.37 17.31 87.44
C LEU A 505 -110.31 17.88 86.02
N GLU A 506 -111.45 17.93 85.32
CA GLU A 506 -111.56 18.50 83.97
C GLU A 506 -111.12 19.98 83.92
N ALA A 507 -111.56 20.79 84.89
CA ALA A 507 -111.17 22.20 84.98
C ALA A 507 -109.65 22.40 85.19
N LYS A 508 -109.00 21.56 86.00
CA LYS A 508 -107.55 21.65 86.25
C LYS A 508 -106.73 21.29 85.02
N GLN A 509 -107.17 20.33 84.22
CA GLN A 509 -106.41 19.91 83.04
C GLN A 509 -106.32 21.03 81.99
N SER A 510 -107.38 21.81 81.80
CA SER A 510 -107.42 22.90 80.82
C SER A 510 -106.35 23.98 81.09
N SER A 511 -106.09 24.30 82.37
CA SER A 511 -105.09 25.30 82.76
C SER A 511 -103.66 24.91 82.36
N VAL A 512 -103.31 23.62 82.48
CA VAL A 512 -101.94 23.13 82.19
C VAL A 512 -101.66 23.11 80.68
N LYS A 513 -102.67 22.84 79.85
CA LYS A 513 -102.49 22.83 78.38
C LYS A 513 -102.18 24.23 77.84
N GLN A 514 -102.74 25.29 78.43
CA GLN A 514 -102.57 26.67 77.98
C GLN A 514 -101.17 27.26 78.31
N GLU A 515 -100.53 26.80 79.40
CA GLU A 515 -99.19 27.26 79.79
C GLU A 515 -98.08 26.68 78.88
N ILE A 516 -98.30 25.50 78.32
CA ILE A 516 -97.38 24.82 77.39
C ILE A 516 -97.23 25.58 76.07
N GLU A 517 -98.32 26.17 75.54
CA GLU A 517 -98.27 26.91 74.27
C GLU A 517 -97.38 28.15 74.36
N THR A 518 -97.50 28.92 75.46
CA THR A 518 -96.72 30.15 75.70
C THR A 518 -95.20 29.90 75.66
N LYS A 519 -94.71 28.80 76.25
CA LYS A 519 -93.27 28.48 76.25
C LYS A 519 -92.75 27.93 74.92
N ASN A 520 -93.62 27.40 74.06
CA ASN A 520 -93.24 27.00 72.71
C ASN A 520 -92.98 28.20 71.78
N GLU A 521 -93.64 29.35 72.01
CA GLU A 521 -93.35 30.59 71.27
C GLU A 521 -91.97 31.17 71.63
N GLU A 522 -91.62 31.26 72.91
CA GLU A 522 -90.31 31.77 73.38
C GLU A 522 -89.13 31.01 72.74
N SER A 523 -89.25 29.69 72.61
CA SER A 523 -88.22 28.83 72.02
C SER A 523 -87.94 29.18 70.55
N LYS A 524 -88.97 29.50 69.76
CA LYS A 524 -88.82 29.82 68.33
C LYS A 524 -87.99 31.07 68.08
N VAL A 525 -88.12 32.09 68.95
CA VAL A 525 -87.41 33.37 68.82
C VAL A 525 -85.90 33.18 69.03
N LEU A 526 -85.51 32.47 70.11
CA LEU A 526 -84.11 32.18 70.42
C LEU A 526 -83.40 31.37 69.32
N LEU A 527 -84.11 30.43 68.70
CA LEU A 527 -83.57 29.65 67.56
C LEU A 527 -83.26 30.55 66.35
N GLY A 528 -84.05 31.60 66.10
CA GLY A 528 -83.82 32.56 65.01
C GLY A 528 -82.50 33.32 65.14
N HIS A 529 -82.17 33.80 66.34
CA HIS A 529 -80.91 34.52 66.60
C HIS A 529 -79.67 33.62 66.50
N LEU A 530 -79.77 32.33 66.84
CA LEU A 530 -78.67 31.38 66.69
C LEU A 530 -78.30 31.10 65.22
N VAL A 531 -79.26 31.26 64.28
CA VAL A 531 -79.05 31.04 62.85
C VAL A 531 -78.41 32.27 62.17
N SER A 532 -78.77 33.49 62.56
CA SER A 532 -78.26 34.71 61.92
C SER A 532 -76.76 34.93 62.16
N ILE A 533 -76.29 34.86 63.40
CA ILE A 533 -74.86 35.07 63.73
C ILE A 533 -73.99 33.99 63.08
N LYS A 534 -74.45 32.73 63.06
CA LYS A 534 -73.72 31.62 62.41
C LYS A 534 -73.63 31.79 60.89
N LYS A 535 -74.58 32.50 60.28
CA LYS A 535 -74.50 32.87 58.86
C LYS A 535 -73.45 33.95 58.63
N ALA A 536 -73.43 35.01 59.44
CA ALA A 536 -72.44 36.09 59.32
C ALA A 536 -70.98 35.59 59.38
N GLN A 537 -70.68 34.62 60.26
CA GLN A 537 -69.34 34.03 60.36
C GLN A 537 -68.95 33.22 59.11
N LEU A 538 -69.90 32.62 58.39
CA LEU A 538 -69.65 31.95 57.10
C LEU A 538 -69.54 32.96 55.95
N ASP A 539 -70.38 34.00 55.97
CA ASP A 539 -70.38 35.05 54.95
C ASP A 539 -69.04 35.84 55.00
N GLU A 540 -68.46 36.15 56.16
CA GLU A 540 -67.16 36.85 56.24
C GLU A 540 -65.98 36.02 55.68
N VAL A 541 -65.98 34.69 55.88
CA VAL A 541 -65.02 33.77 55.23
C VAL A 541 -65.18 33.78 53.69
N SER A 542 -66.38 34.09 53.18
CA SER A 542 -66.62 34.29 51.74
C SER A 542 -66.25 35.70 51.24
N ILE A 543 -66.23 36.71 52.11
CA ILE A 543 -65.90 38.11 51.76
C ILE A 543 -64.41 38.29 51.46
N PHE A 544 -63.54 37.41 51.96
CA PHE A 544 -62.12 37.38 51.55
C PHE A 544 -61.92 37.10 50.04
N ASN A 545 -62.97 36.71 49.31
CA ASN A 545 -62.97 36.54 47.86
C ASN A 545 -63.54 37.73 47.05
N ASN A 546 -63.91 38.87 47.65
CA ASN A 546 -64.55 39.95 46.87
C ASN A 546 -64.19 41.41 47.18
N SER A 547 -64.14 42.19 46.10
CA SER A 547 -64.26 43.67 46.01
C SER A 547 -63.19 44.63 46.55
N HIS A 548 -62.07 44.20 47.15
CA HIS A 548 -60.93 45.14 47.38
C HIS A 548 -59.58 44.75 46.77
N HIS A 549 -59.31 43.46 46.54
CA HIS A 549 -58.05 43.00 45.93
C HIS A 549 -58.09 42.89 44.39
N LEU A 550 -59.27 43.03 43.77
CA LEU A 550 -59.45 42.86 42.33
C LEU A 550 -58.59 43.82 41.49
N ILE A 551 -58.41 45.08 41.91
CA ILE A 551 -57.63 46.07 41.14
C ILE A 551 -56.14 45.68 41.08
N GLU A 552 -55.56 45.23 42.19
CA GLU A 552 -54.14 44.84 42.25
C GLU A 552 -53.91 43.50 41.52
N ILE A 553 -54.81 42.54 41.69
CA ILE A 553 -54.78 41.25 40.97
C ILE A 553 -54.93 41.47 39.46
N GLU A 554 -55.84 42.33 39.00
CA GLU A 554 -56.09 42.58 37.58
C GLU A 554 -54.94 43.38 36.92
N ALA A 555 -54.36 44.35 37.64
CA ALA A 555 -53.13 45.03 37.20
C ALA A 555 -51.96 44.05 37.04
N PHE A 556 -51.76 43.14 38.02
CA PHE A 556 -50.72 42.13 37.96
C PHE A 556 -50.96 41.11 36.83
N LYS A 557 -52.20 40.64 36.66
CA LYS A 557 -52.65 39.76 35.56
C LYS A 557 -52.36 40.35 34.18
N ASN A 558 -52.55 41.66 33.98
CA ASN A 558 -52.22 42.34 32.73
C ASN A 558 -50.69 42.37 32.49
N HIS A 559 -49.88 42.64 33.52
CA HIS A 559 -48.42 42.58 33.43
C HIS A 559 -47.91 41.16 33.09
N LEU A 560 -48.53 40.12 33.64
CA LEU A 560 -48.23 38.72 33.29
C LEU A 560 -48.56 38.44 31.82
N LEU A 561 -49.71 38.90 31.33
CA LEU A 561 -50.15 38.73 29.93
C LEU A 561 -49.20 39.39 28.94
N ASP A 562 -48.77 40.64 29.16
CA ASP A 562 -47.85 41.33 28.26
C ASP A 562 -46.43 40.72 28.29
N SER A 563 -45.99 40.24 29.46
CA SER A 563 -44.74 39.48 29.57
C SER A 563 -44.80 38.16 28.79
N GLN A 564 -45.93 37.45 28.81
CA GLN A 564 -46.15 36.25 27.99
C GLN A 564 -46.18 36.55 26.49
N LYS A 565 -46.80 37.67 26.06
CA LYS A 565 -46.78 38.10 24.65
C LYS A 565 -45.36 38.33 24.15
N SER A 566 -44.51 38.99 24.95
CA SER A 566 -43.09 39.22 24.62
C SER A 566 -42.34 37.89 24.39
N ILE A 567 -42.46 36.94 25.32
CA ILE A 567 -41.85 35.60 25.19
C ILE A 567 -42.42 34.84 23.97
N GLY A 568 -43.71 35.01 23.65
CA GLY A 568 -44.33 34.45 22.45
C GLY A 568 -43.77 35.03 21.14
N HIS A 569 -43.54 36.35 21.11
CA HIS A 569 -42.97 37.06 19.96
C HIS A 569 -41.53 36.62 19.67
N GLU A 570 -40.68 36.51 20.70
CA GLU A 570 -39.31 36.00 20.53
C GLU A 570 -39.27 34.52 20.11
N ARG A 571 -40.25 33.70 20.53
CA ARG A 571 -40.40 32.33 20.03
C ARG A 571 -40.81 32.28 18.55
N ALA A 572 -41.63 33.22 18.07
CA ALA A 572 -42.02 33.28 16.67
C ALA A 572 -40.80 33.50 15.75
N LYS A 573 -39.91 34.44 16.10
CA LYS A 573 -38.67 34.69 15.33
C LYS A 573 -37.79 33.45 15.15
N ILE A 574 -37.72 32.58 16.16
CA ILE A 574 -36.96 31.32 16.06
C ILE A 574 -37.59 30.42 14.99
N ILE A 575 -38.92 30.30 14.98
CA ILE A 575 -39.67 29.50 13.99
C ILE A 575 -39.49 30.08 12.58
N ASP A 576 -39.51 31.40 12.42
CA ASP A 576 -39.28 32.06 11.12
C ASP A 576 -37.87 31.75 10.58
N ILE A 577 -36.82 31.88 11.42
CA ILE A 577 -35.42 31.56 11.07
C ILE A 577 -35.25 30.07 10.74
N GLU A 578 -35.82 29.17 11.55
CA GLU A 578 -35.78 27.72 11.29
C GLU A 578 -36.52 27.34 9.98
N THR A 579 -37.59 28.07 9.64
CA THR A 579 -38.36 27.88 8.39
C THR A 579 -37.58 28.38 7.16
N GLU A 580 -37.00 29.57 7.22
CA GLU A 580 -36.17 30.11 6.14
C GLU A 580 -34.93 29.25 5.89
N LEU A 581 -34.22 28.85 6.96
CA LEU A 581 -33.08 27.95 6.88
C LEU A 581 -33.48 26.62 6.22
N THR A 582 -34.62 26.02 6.62
CA THR A 582 -35.10 24.76 6.05
C THR A 582 -35.40 24.89 4.55
N SER A 583 -36.00 26.01 4.12
CA SER A 583 -36.25 26.30 2.71
C SER A 583 -34.94 26.42 1.90
N ASN A 584 -34.01 27.24 2.36
CA ASN A 584 -32.73 27.48 1.68
C ASN A 584 -31.84 26.22 1.64
N LEU A 585 -31.78 25.45 2.74
CA LEU A 585 -31.06 24.17 2.79
C LEU A 585 -31.60 23.16 1.77
N LYS A 586 -32.92 23.12 1.56
CA LYS A 586 -33.53 22.24 0.56
C LYS A 586 -33.11 22.64 -0.86
N ILE A 587 -33.20 23.93 -1.21
CA ILE A 587 -32.81 24.44 -2.53
C ILE A 587 -31.35 24.07 -2.87
N TYR A 588 -30.42 24.25 -1.92
CA TYR A 588 -29.02 23.89 -2.15
C TYR A 588 -28.77 22.38 -2.16
N ALA A 589 -29.52 21.58 -1.39
CA ALA A 589 -29.44 20.12 -1.44
C ALA A 589 -29.91 19.57 -2.80
N ASP A 590 -31.03 20.07 -3.31
CA ASP A 590 -31.57 19.69 -4.63
C ASP A 590 -30.57 20.04 -5.76
N GLN A 591 -29.93 21.22 -5.70
CA GLN A 591 -28.88 21.62 -6.64
C GLN A 591 -27.62 20.72 -6.58
N VAL A 592 -27.20 20.32 -5.38
CA VAL A 592 -26.07 19.38 -5.20
C VAL A 592 -26.43 17.98 -5.74
N GLY A 593 -27.67 17.53 -5.58
CA GLY A 593 -28.18 16.30 -6.19
C GLY A 593 -28.04 16.31 -7.72
N ILE A 594 -28.59 17.34 -8.37
CA ILE A 594 -28.54 17.51 -9.83
C ILE A 594 -27.09 17.53 -10.36
N LEU A 595 -26.15 18.16 -9.63
CA LEU A 595 -24.74 18.18 -10.01
C LEU A 595 -24.06 16.82 -9.84
N ASN A 596 -24.38 16.05 -8.80
CA ASN A 596 -23.87 14.68 -8.62
C ASN A 596 -24.37 13.75 -9.74
N ASP A 597 -25.65 13.79 -10.08
CA ASP A 597 -26.24 13.00 -11.16
C ASP A 597 -25.61 13.36 -12.53
N THR A 598 -25.38 14.67 -12.74
CA THR A 598 -24.68 15.17 -13.93
C THR A 598 -23.25 14.63 -14.03
N ASN A 599 -22.51 14.62 -12.91
CA ASN A 599 -21.17 14.03 -12.87
C ASN A 599 -21.19 12.53 -13.16
N GLN A 600 -22.11 11.75 -12.57
CA GLN A 600 -22.20 10.32 -12.84
C GLN A 600 -22.52 10.00 -14.32
N ILE A 601 -23.28 10.86 -15.00
CA ILE A 601 -23.54 10.76 -16.45
C ILE A 601 -22.29 11.13 -17.27
N LEU A 602 -21.48 12.10 -16.82
CA LEU A 602 -20.22 12.48 -17.47
C LEU A 602 -19.13 11.41 -17.28
N GLU A 603 -19.01 10.81 -16.10
CA GLU A 603 -18.12 9.70 -15.79
C GLU A 603 -18.39 8.50 -16.71
N LYS A 604 -19.65 8.05 -16.83
CA LYS A 604 -20.05 6.96 -17.73
C LYS A 604 -19.73 7.25 -19.21
N LYS A 605 -19.82 8.51 -19.63
CA LYS A 605 -19.41 8.93 -20.99
C LYS A 605 -17.89 8.94 -21.16
N MET A 606 -17.15 9.35 -20.13
CA MET A 606 -15.69 9.30 -20.12
C MET A 606 -15.18 7.85 -20.15
N GLU A 607 -15.82 6.94 -19.42
CA GLU A 607 -15.52 5.50 -19.44
C GLU A 607 -15.69 4.91 -20.85
N LEU A 608 -16.84 5.17 -21.50
CA LEU A 608 -17.09 4.71 -22.87
C LEU A 608 -16.07 5.26 -23.89
N ILE A 609 -15.65 6.53 -23.75
CA ILE A 609 -14.60 7.12 -24.59
C ILE A 609 -13.23 6.45 -24.33
N ASN A 610 -12.89 6.15 -23.08
CA ASN A 610 -11.67 5.43 -22.74
C ASN A 610 -11.67 3.98 -23.26
N GLN A 611 -12.83 3.31 -23.25
CA GLN A 611 -13.02 1.98 -23.86
C GLN A 611 -12.82 2.04 -25.39
N ASN A 612 -13.37 3.05 -26.08
CA ASN A 612 -13.15 3.23 -27.51
C ASN A 612 -11.70 3.60 -27.86
N LEU A 613 -11.04 4.44 -27.04
CA LEU A 613 -9.61 4.74 -27.19
C LEU A 613 -8.71 3.53 -26.96
N SER A 614 -9.12 2.55 -26.13
CA SER A 614 -8.36 1.31 -25.94
C SER A 614 -8.59 0.30 -27.07
N SER A 615 -9.83 0.16 -27.56
CA SER A 615 -10.12 -0.74 -28.69
C SER A 615 -9.48 -0.27 -29.99
N LEU A 616 -9.46 1.05 -30.27
CA LEU A 616 -8.75 1.61 -31.41
C LEU A 616 -7.24 1.35 -31.35
N LYS A 617 -6.62 1.47 -30.18
CA LYS A 617 -5.19 1.13 -30.00
C LYS A 617 -4.91 -0.35 -30.25
N VAL A 618 -5.73 -1.25 -29.69
CA VAL A 618 -5.61 -2.70 -29.93
C VAL A 618 -5.84 -3.07 -31.40
N ASN A 619 -6.72 -2.35 -32.11
CA ASN A 619 -6.91 -2.52 -33.56
C ASN A 619 -5.69 -2.03 -34.35
N LYS A 620 -5.13 -0.86 -34.01
CA LYS A 620 -3.91 -0.30 -34.59
C LYS A 620 -2.69 -1.23 -34.40
N GLU A 621 -2.55 -1.81 -33.21
CA GLU A 621 -1.53 -2.82 -32.89
C GLU A 621 -1.71 -4.11 -33.72
N LYS A 622 -2.93 -4.65 -33.82
CA LYS A 622 -3.23 -5.85 -34.63
C LYS A 622 -3.02 -5.65 -36.13
N GLU A 623 -3.37 -4.48 -36.66
CA GLU A 623 -3.15 -4.18 -38.07
C GLU A 623 -1.65 -4.09 -38.38
N MET A 624 -0.86 -3.53 -37.46
CA MET A 624 0.60 -3.57 -37.53
C MET A 624 1.14 -5.01 -37.46
N GLU A 625 0.71 -5.85 -36.50
CA GLU A 625 1.13 -7.27 -36.43
C GLU A 625 0.80 -8.04 -37.72
N ASN A 626 -0.37 -7.79 -38.31
CA ASN A 626 -0.79 -8.38 -39.58
C ASN A 626 0.12 -7.95 -40.75
N ILE A 627 0.41 -6.65 -40.88
CA ILE A 627 1.30 -6.14 -41.94
C ILE A 627 2.73 -6.65 -41.74
N THR A 628 3.25 -6.66 -40.50
CA THR A 628 4.55 -7.26 -40.18
C THR A 628 4.59 -8.72 -40.60
N SER A 629 3.57 -9.53 -40.28
CA SER A 629 3.50 -10.92 -40.68
C SER A 629 3.42 -11.09 -42.21
N LEU A 630 2.69 -10.23 -42.94
CA LEU A 630 2.67 -10.24 -44.41
C LEU A 630 4.04 -9.95 -45.01
N ILE A 631 4.74 -8.90 -44.56
CA ILE A 631 6.09 -8.54 -45.04
C ILE A 631 7.06 -9.71 -44.83
N LEU A 632 7.07 -10.29 -43.62
CA LEU A 632 7.96 -11.41 -43.28
C LEU A 632 7.61 -12.67 -44.09
N ASN A 633 6.32 -13.02 -44.24
CA ASN A 633 5.89 -14.16 -45.05
C ASN A 633 6.18 -14.00 -46.55
N HIS A 634 6.36 -12.76 -47.05
CA HIS A 634 6.74 -12.51 -48.44
C HIS A 634 8.24 -12.61 -48.72
N CYS A 635 9.13 -12.43 -47.73
CA CYS A 635 10.59 -12.58 -47.92
C CYS A 635 11.07 -14.05 -47.81
N ASP A 636 12.24 -14.37 -48.38
CA ASP A 636 12.86 -15.71 -48.30
C ASP A 636 13.91 -15.78 -47.17
N VAL A 637 14.54 -14.64 -46.85
CA VAL A 637 15.67 -14.52 -45.92
C VAL A 637 15.42 -13.38 -44.95
N ILE A 638 15.43 -13.68 -43.64
CA ILE A 638 15.36 -12.69 -42.57
C ILE A 638 16.72 -12.60 -41.89
N ALA A 639 17.34 -11.42 -41.94
CA ALA A 639 18.65 -11.16 -41.36
C ALA A 639 18.51 -10.28 -40.11
N THR A 640 18.96 -10.72 -38.94
CA THR A 640 18.83 -9.95 -37.69
C THR A 640 19.83 -10.38 -36.60
N THR A 641 19.83 -9.74 -35.43
CA THR A 641 20.66 -10.20 -34.30
C THR A 641 19.95 -11.32 -33.52
N ILE A 642 20.72 -12.22 -32.89
CA ILE A 642 20.19 -13.39 -32.17
C ILE A 642 19.07 -13.02 -31.18
N PHE A 643 19.17 -11.87 -30.50
CA PHE A 643 18.14 -11.45 -29.55
C PHE A 643 16.82 -10.99 -30.22
N GLU A 644 16.92 -10.25 -31.32
CA GLU A 644 15.78 -9.70 -32.05
C GLU A 644 14.90 -10.79 -32.69
N THR A 645 15.48 -11.96 -32.96
CA THR A 645 14.73 -13.16 -33.40
C THR A 645 13.52 -13.44 -32.50
N SER A 646 13.65 -13.20 -31.18
CA SER A 646 12.60 -13.47 -30.19
C SER A 646 11.32 -12.62 -30.27
N LYS A 647 11.27 -11.66 -31.22
CA LYS A 647 10.05 -10.93 -31.62
C LYS A 647 9.31 -11.61 -32.77
N LEU A 648 10.02 -12.35 -33.62
CA LEU A 648 9.51 -12.97 -34.85
C LEU A 648 8.71 -14.25 -34.59
N PHE A 649 8.95 -14.93 -33.46
CA PHE A 649 8.43 -16.28 -33.17
C PHE A 649 6.91 -16.39 -33.06
N LYS A 650 6.19 -15.26 -32.98
CA LYS A 650 4.72 -15.24 -33.04
C LYS A 650 4.17 -15.05 -34.46
N LEU A 651 5.03 -14.72 -35.42
CA LEU A 651 4.67 -14.15 -36.72
C LEU A 651 5.05 -15.06 -37.89
N ILE A 652 6.07 -15.92 -37.70
CA ILE A 652 6.65 -16.76 -38.76
C ILE A 652 7.49 -17.92 -38.20
N ASP A 653 7.40 -19.09 -38.84
CA ASP A 653 8.26 -20.28 -38.57
C ASP A 653 9.51 -20.24 -39.45
N PHE A 654 10.61 -20.90 -39.03
CA PHE A 654 11.84 -21.02 -39.82
C PHE A 654 12.14 -22.47 -40.23
N ASP A 655 12.62 -22.66 -41.45
CA ASP A 655 13.14 -23.96 -41.89
C ASP A 655 14.62 -24.13 -41.52
N LEU A 656 15.38 -23.04 -41.56
CA LEU A 656 16.82 -23.02 -41.35
C LEU A 656 17.27 -21.79 -40.56
N THR A 657 17.95 -22.02 -39.44
CA THR A 657 18.77 -21.00 -38.75
C THR A 657 20.20 -21.08 -39.26
N ILE A 658 20.76 -19.96 -39.74
CA ILE A 658 22.19 -19.78 -39.97
C ILE A 658 22.72 -18.80 -38.93
N MET A 659 23.73 -19.18 -38.16
CA MET A 659 24.31 -18.36 -37.09
C MET A 659 25.78 -18.07 -37.35
N ASP A 660 26.15 -16.82 -37.67
CA ASP A 660 27.56 -16.39 -37.71
C ASP A 660 28.02 -15.88 -36.33
N GLU A 661 29.33 -15.87 -36.12
CA GLU A 661 29.99 -15.60 -34.83
C GLU A 661 29.58 -16.57 -33.68
N ALA A 662 29.04 -17.76 -33.98
CA ALA A 662 28.53 -18.72 -32.99
C ALA A 662 29.56 -19.19 -31.94
N GLY A 663 30.86 -18.94 -32.18
CA GLY A 663 31.93 -19.13 -31.19
C GLY A 663 31.86 -18.20 -29.98
N ALA A 664 31.19 -17.05 -30.09
CA ALA A 664 31.03 -16.05 -29.03
C ALA A 664 29.63 -16.06 -28.37
N VAL A 665 28.73 -16.97 -28.77
CA VAL A 665 27.32 -17.01 -28.36
C VAL A 665 27.10 -17.99 -27.19
N GLU A 666 26.61 -17.51 -26.04
CA GLU A 666 26.19 -18.38 -24.91
C GLU A 666 25.14 -19.41 -25.38
N VAL A 667 25.18 -20.64 -24.86
CA VAL A 667 24.19 -21.69 -25.17
C VAL A 667 22.73 -21.19 -25.03
N PRO A 668 22.29 -20.52 -23.93
CA PRO A 668 20.92 -20.03 -23.82
C PRO A 668 20.56 -18.87 -24.75
N ASN A 669 21.53 -18.17 -25.36
CA ASN A 669 21.25 -17.21 -26.43
C ASN A 669 21.07 -17.94 -27.77
N ALA A 670 21.89 -18.93 -28.06
CA ALA A 670 21.80 -19.70 -29.29
C ALA A 670 20.47 -20.47 -29.38
N LEU A 671 19.97 -20.99 -28.26
CA LEU A 671 18.68 -21.67 -28.19
C LEU A 671 17.51 -20.81 -28.67
N ILE A 672 17.59 -19.48 -28.55
CA ILE A 672 16.49 -18.56 -28.86
C ILE A 672 16.01 -18.77 -30.32
N PRO A 673 16.82 -18.58 -31.37
CA PRO A 673 16.41 -18.92 -32.74
C PRO A 673 16.37 -20.43 -33.02
N MET A 674 17.16 -21.25 -32.31
CA MET A 674 17.25 -22.69 -32.63
C MET A 674 15.94 -23.44 -32.36
N ILE A 675 15.16 -23.08 -31.33
CA ILE A 675 13.89 -23.78 -31.01
C ILE A 675 12.83 -23.66 -32.11
N GLU A 676 12.77 -22.54 -32.82
CA GLU A 676 11.78 -22.27 -33.89
C GLU A 676 12.30 -22.64 -35.29
N SER A 677 13.38 -23.43 -35.38
CA SER A 677 14.00 -23.82 -36.65
C SER A 677 14.22 -25.32 -36.75
N LYS A 678 13.89 -25.90 -37.92
CA LYS A 678 13.97 -27.35 -38.16
C LYS A 678 15.42 -27.83 -38.33
N LYS A 679 16.31 -26.93 -38.74
CA LYS A 679 17.72 -27.18 -39.06
C LYS A 679 18.58 -25.99 -38.65
N VAL A 680 19.85 -26.24 -38.31
CA VAL A 680 20.78 -25.21 -37.83
C VAL A 680 22.16 -25.34 -38.50
N ILE A 681 22.69 -24.24 -39.02
CA ILE A 681 24.09 -24.11 -39.45
C ILE A 681 24.78 -23.12 -38.53
N LEU A 682 25.84 -23.55 -37.86
CA LEU A 682 26.63 -22.70 -36.96
C LEU A 682 27.99 -22.40 -37.59
N LEU A 683 28.25 -21.14 -37.91
CA LEU A 683 29.57 -20.66 -38.31
C LEU A 683 30.24 -19.99 -37.12
N GLY A 684 31.44 -20.45 -36.77
CA GLY A 684 32.08 -19.98 -35.55
C GLY A 684 33.54 -20.36 -35.42
N ASP A 685 34.13 -19.95 -34.31
CA ASP A 685 35.50 -20.29 -33.95
C ASP A 685 35.65 -20.31 -32.43
N HIS A 686 35.88 -21.50 -31.88
CA HIS A 686 36.07 -21.74 -30.46
C HIS A 686 37.47 -21.40 -29.93
N LYS A 687 38.43 -21.08 -30.83
CA LYS A 687 39.77 -20.59 -30.48
C LYS A 687 39.82 -19.04 -30.39
N GLN A 688 38.80 -18.33 -30.88
CA GLN A 688 38.61 -16.88 -30.69
C GLN A 688 37.79 -16.58 -29.42
N LEU A 689 37.37 -15.33 -29.21
CA LEU A 689 36.68 -14.87 -27.99
C LEU A 689 35.42 -15.70 -27.68
N GLN A 690 35.38 -16.21 -26.45
CA GLN A 690 34.26 -16.94 -25.86
C GLN A 690 33.23 -15.96 -25.24
N PRO A 691 32.00 -16.41 -24.90
CA PRO A 691 30.93 -15.53 -24.42
C PRO A 691 31.30 -14.79 -23.12
N ILE A 692 31.05 -13.48 -23.07
CA ILE A 692 31.38 -12.64 -21.90
C ILE A 692 30.27 -12.73 -20.83
N ILE A 693 30.34 -13.76 -19.99
CA ILE A 693 29.44 -13.89 -18.85
C ILE A 693 29.75 -12.82 -17.79
N ARG A 694 28.77 -11.95 -17.47
CA ARG A 694 28.91 -10.87 -16.49
C ARG A 694 28.95 -11.40 -15.04
N GLU A 695 30.13 -11.80 -14.55
CA GLU A 695 30.39 -12.26 -13.16
C GLU A 695 30.31 -11.12 -12.09
N GLU A 696 29.47 -10.10 -12.27
CA GLU A 696 29.58 -8.84 -11.53
C GLU A 696 29.25 -8.89 -10.02
N LYS A 697 28.74 -10.02 -9.51
CA LYS A 697 28.48 -10.24 -8.08
C LYS A 697 29.04 -11.57 -7.59
N LEU A 698 29.60 -11.55 -6.38
CA LEU A 698 30.24 -12.67 -5.70
C LEU A 698 29.35 -13.92 -5.55
N HIS A 699 28.02 -13.79 -5.59
CA HIS A 699 27.09 -14.92 -5.50
C HIS A 699 27.02 -15.76 -6.79
N ILE A 700 27.29 -15.17 -7.96
CA ILE A 700 27.16 -15.84 -9.26
C ILE A 700 28.42 -16.67 -9.60
N ARG A 701 29.59 -16.23 -9.11
CA ARG A 701 30.88 -16.82 -9.48
C ARG A 701 31.11 -18.25 -8.93
N PRO A 702 30.84 -18.57 -7.64
CA PRO A 702 30.95 -19.94 -7.14
C PRO A 702 30.09 -20.94 -7.94
N TYR A 703 28.92 -20.50 -8.39
CA TYR A 703 28.03 -21.30 -9.22
C TYR A 703 28.66 -21.65 -10.58
N LEU A 704 29.29 -20.67 -11.23
CA LEU A 704 30.02 -20.85 -12.49
C LEU A 704 31.33 -21.64 -12.35
N ASP A 705 31.98 -21.56 -11.19
CA ASP A 705 33.22 -22.31 -10.92
C ASP A 705 32.93 -23.81 -10.66
N ASN A 706 31.72 -24.14 -10.18
CA ASN A 706 31.16 -25.49 -10.14
C ASN A 706 30.66 -25.97 -11.52
N HIS A 707 29.90 -25.13 -12.23
CA HIS A 707 29.26 -25.47 -13.52
C HIS A 707 30.05 -24.93 -14.73
N LYS A 708 31.34 -25.28 -14.84
CA LYS A 708 32.28 -24.69 -15.80
C LYS A 708 31.82 -24.69 -17.27
N TYR A 709 31.07 -25.72 -17.68
CA TYR A 709 30.53 -25.84 -19.05
C TYR A 709 29.58 -24.69 -19.42
N MET A 710 29.03 -23.95 -18.45
CA MET A 710 28.21 -22.77 -18.72
C MET A 710 28.97 -21.65 -19.42
N LYS A 711 30.31 -21.62 -19.28
CA LYS A 711 31.18 -20.64 -19.96
C LYS A 711 31.45 -21.00 -21.44
N ASP A 712 31.02 -22.18 -21.90
CA ASP A 712 31.18 -22.59 -23.30
C ASP A 712 30.12 -21.94 -24.20
N SER A 713 30.54 -21.57 -25.42
CA SER A 713 29.61 -21.20 -26.48
C SER A 713 28.93 -22.42 -27.09
N ILE A 714 27.80 -22.21 -27.77
CA ILE A 714 27.08 -23.28 -28.49
C ILE A 714 27.99 -24.03 -29.46
N PHE A 715 28.88 -23.32 -30.16
CA PHE A 715 29.83 -23.92 -31.09
C PHE A 715 30.85 -24.81 -30.38
N LYS A 716 31.39 -24.35 -29.24
CA LYS A 716 32.37 -25.11 -28.43
C LYS A 716 31.74 -26.35 -27.80
N LEU A 717 30.52 -26.22 -27.26
CA LEU A 717 29.75 -27.32 -26.68
C LEU A 717 29.50 -28.42 -27.73
N LEU A 718 28.93 -28.06 -28.89
CA LEU A 718 28.57 -29.02 -29.93
C LEU A 718 29.80 -29.64 -30.60
N LYS A 719 30.87 -28.86 -30.86
CA LYS A 719 32.15 -29.43 -31.31
C LYS A 719 32.68 -30.46 -30.30
N SER A 720 32.64 -30.17 -29.00
CA SER A 720 33.07 -31.13 -27.97
C SER A 720 32.23 -32.41 -27.91
N LYS A 721 31.00 -32.41 -28.44
CA LYS A 721 30.18 -33.63 -28.61
C LYS A 721 30.59 -34.41 -29.86
N ILE A 722 30.81 -33.72 -30.98
CA ILE A 722 31.28 -34.33 -32.24
C ILE A 722 32.67 -34.98 -32.02
N ASP A 723 33.61 -34.24 -31.43
CA ASP A 723 34.98 -34.72 -31.11
C ASP A 723 34.98 -36.02 -30.28
N LYS A 724 33.98 -36.23 -29.40
CA LYS A 724 33.81 -37.43 -28.57
C LYS A 724 33.06 -38.57 -29.25
N ALA A 725 32.25 -38.27 -30.27
CA ALA A 725 31.43 -39.24 -30.98
C ALA A 725 32.22 -39.99 -32.07
N ASP A 726 33.27 -39.35 -32.61
CA ASP A 726 33.96 -39.74 -33.84
C ASP A 726 35.44 -40.13 -33.58
N ASN A 727 35.69 -40.76 -32.42
CA ASN A 727 36.99 -41.08 -31.79
C ASN A 727 38.11 -41.73 -32.66
N HIS A 728 37.87 -42.11 -33.92
CA HIS A 728 38.84 -42.83 -34.75
C HIS A 728 39.03 -42.33 -36.20
N ASN A 729 38.25 -41.37 -36.71
CA ASN A 729 38.45 -40.86 -38.08
C ASN A 729 38.18 -39.36 -38.21
N LYS A 730 39.25 -38.55 -38.26
CA LYS A 730 39.19 -37.09 -38.53
C LYS A 730 38.79 -36.74 -39.98
N ALA A 731 39.07 -37.63 -40.95
CA ALA A 731 39.08 -37.29 -42.37
C ALA A 731 37.69 -37.03 -42.97
N ASP A 732 36.69 -37.82 -42.57
CA ASP A 732 35.33 -37.83 -43.13
C ASP A 732 34.28 -37.33 -42.11
N ASN A 733 34.61 -36.31 -41.32
CA ASN A 733 33.66 -35.78 -40.34
C ASN A 733 32.60 -34.87 -41.00
N HIS A 734 31.52 -35.48 -41.50
CA HIS A 734 30.40 -34.78 -42.13
C HIS A 734 29.58 -33.86 -41.17
N ASN A 735 29.93 -33.82 -39.87
CA ASN A 735 29.27 -32.98 -38.85
C ASN A 735 29.97 -31.64 -38.64
N ILE A 736 31.28 -31.54 -38.90
CA ILE A 736 32.06 -30.30 -38.78
C ILE A 736 33.18 -30.22 -39.82
N LEU A 737 33.25 -29.10 -40.53
CA LEU A 737 34.35 -28.80 -41.45
C LEU A 737 35.10 -27.54 -41.03
N MET A 738 36.43 -27.57 -41.09
CA MET A 738 37.28 -26.40 -40.93
C MET A 738 37.56 -25.74 -42.29
N LEU A 739 37.46 -24.42 -42.34
CA LEU A 739 38.00 -23.62 -43.44
C LEU A 739 39.51 -23.43 -43.20
N ASP A 740 40.33 -24.03 -44.05
CA ASP A 740 41.76 -24.24 -43.81
C ASP A 740 42.70 -23.26 -44.54
N GLU A 741 42.17 -22.31 -45.32
CA GLU A 741 42.92 -21.26 -46.01
C GLU A 741 42.46 -19.87 -45.56
N GLN A 742 43.39 -18.96 -45.29
CA GLN A 742 43.11 -17.59 -44.89
C GLN A 742 43.63 -16.53 -45.88
N TYR A 743 42.83 -15.49 -46.08
CA TYR A 743 43.02 -14.42 -47.06
C TYR A 743 43.17 -13.04 -46.39
N ARG A 744 43.71 -12.99 -45.17
CA ARG A 744 43.81 -11.76 -44.36
C ARG A 744 45.24 -11.39 -44.00
N MET A 745 45.95 -12.29 -43.33
CA MET A 745 47.19 -12.04 -42.60
C MET A 745 48.37 -12.42 -43.47
N ARG A 746 49.32 -11.50 -43.70
CA ARG A 746 50.62 -11.83 -44.32
C ARG A 746 51.37 -12.86 -43.47
N ASN A 747 52.25 -13.63 -44.12
CA ASN A 747 52.73 -14.93 -43.66
C ASN A 747 53.22 -14.95 -42.20
N ASP A 748 54.06 -14.01 -41.77
CA ASP A 748 54.60 -13.98 -40.40
C ASP A 748 53.48 -13.95 -39.33
N ILE A 749 52.47 -13.11 -39.57
CA ILE A 749 51.30 -12.95 -38.69
C ILE A 749 50.39 -14.18 -38.79
N GLY A 750 50.19 -14.70 -40.00
CA GLY A 750 49.37 -15.89 -40.27
C GLY A 750 49.95 -17.18 -39.69
N ASP A 751 51.28 -17.34 -39.77
CA ASP A 751 52.02 -18.51 -39.30
C ASP A 751 52.02 -18.59 -37.78
N PHE A 752 52.23 -17.47 -37.08
CA PHE A 752 52.03 -17.39 -35.62
C PHE A 752 50.61 -17.84 -35.24
N VAL A 753 49.60 -17.26 -35.90
CA VAL A 753 48.20 -17.55 -35.60
C VAL A 753 47.87 -19.03 -35.87
N SER A 754 48.37 -19.59 -36.98
CA SER A 754 48.21 -20.99 -37.34
C SER A 754 48.85 -21.95 -36.33
N GLN A 755 50.14 -21.76 -36.04
CA GLN A 755 50.90 -22.66 -35.16
C GLN A 755 50.40 -22.63 -33.71
N ILE A 756 50.02 -21.47 -33.18
CA ILE A 756 49.73 -21.29 -31.76
C ILE A 756 48.26 -21.50 -31.39
N PHE A 757 47.33 -21.36 -32.34
CA PHE A 757 45.89 -21.52 -32.08
C PHE A 757 45.18 -22.58 -32.94
N TYR A 758 45.71 -22.95 -34.11
CA TYR A 758 45.09 -23.92 -35.03
C TYR A 758 46.00 -25.09 -35.36
N ASP A 759 46.99 -25.35 -34.50
CA ASP A 759 47.80 -26.56 -34.50
C ASP A 759 48.58 -26.78 -35.85
N GLY A 760 48.79 -25.70 -36.60
CA GLY A 760 49.41 -25.69 -37.94
C GLY A 760 48.47 -26.01 -39.10
N GLU A 761 47.19 -26.29 -38.86
CA GLU A 761 46.22 -26.70 -39.90
C GLU A 761 45.76 -25.52 -40.80
N LEU A 762 45.98 -24.26 -40.39
CA LEU A 762 45.57 -23.04 -41.12
C LEU A 762 46.68 -22.52 -42.07
N LYS A 763 46.36 -22.38 -43.36
CA LYS A 763 47.31 -22.03 -44.43
C LYS A 763 47.09 -20.60 -44.93
N ALA A 764 48.17 -19.88 -45.24
CA ALA A 764 48.06 -18.59 -45.93
C ALA A 764 47.78 -18.79 -47.43
N SER A 765 46.96 -17.92 -48.02
CA SER A 765 46.75 -17.90 -49.48
C SER A 765 47.91 -17.22 -50.20
N ASN A 766 48.28 -17.73 -51.39
CA ASN A 766 49.45 -17.28 -52.14
C ASN A 766 49.37 -15.83 -52.68
N ASN A 767 48.21 -15.18 -52.63
CA ASN A 767 47.92 -13.90 -53.29
C ASN A 767 47.80 -12.70 -52.33
N LEU A 768 48.58 -12.66 -51.25
CA LEU A 768 48.55 -11.60 -50.25
C LEU A 768 49.51 -10.43 -50.59
N SER A 769 49.00 -9.47 -51.37
CA SER A 769 49.71 -8.22 -51.71
C SER A 769 49.87 -7.28 -50.50
N SER A 770 51.06 -6.70 -50.33
CA SER A 770 51.27 -5.55 -49.42
C SER A 770 50.94 -4.24 -50.14
N THR A 771 50.34 -3.28 -49.43
CA THR A 771 50.21 -1.87 -49.84
C THR A 771 51.22 -0.96 -49.14
N LEU A 772 51.86 -1.43 -48.07
CA LEU A 772 53.10 -0.83 -47.55
C LEU A 772 54.26 -1.01 -48.55
N SER A 773 55.15 -0.03 -48.58
CA SER A 773 56.38 -0.04 -49.38
C SER A 773 57.56 -0.61 -48.60
N ALA A 774 58.59 -1.12 -49.30
CA ALA A 774 59.88 -1.36 -48.66
C ALA A 774 60.47 -0.03 -48.17
N SER A 775 60.89 0.01 -46.90
CA SER A 775 61.54 1.17 -46.26
C SER A 775 62.68 0.67 -45.37
N SER A 776 63.66 1.54 -45.07
CA SER A 776 64.75 1.22 -44.13
C SER A 776 64.29 1.25 -42.67
N ASP A 777 63.19 1.96 -42.37
CA ASP A 777 62.55 1.95 -41.07
C ASP A 777 61.62 0.73 -40.94
N LYS A 778 62.02 -0.20 -40.07
CA LYS A 778 61.33 -1.47 -39.77
C LYS A 778 59.93 -1.29 -39.18
N VAL A 779 59.63 -0.13 -38.58
CA VAL A 779 58.31 0.16 -38.01
C VAL A 779 57.32 0.45 -39.14
N VAL A 780 57.67 1.32 -40.09
CA VAL A 780 56.74 1.78 -41.13
C VAL A 780 56.80 0.99 -42.44
N GLY A 781 57.98 0.45 -42.82
CA GLY A 781 58.14 -0.33 -44.05
C GLY A 781 57.41 -1.69 -44.03
N ALA A 782 57.15 -2.26 -45.20
CA ALA A 782 56.42 -3.51 -45.39
C ALA A 782 57.01 -4.74 -44.68
N GLU A 783 58.31 -4.71 -44.38
CA GLU A 783 58.99 -5.74 -43.58
C GLU A 783 59.79 -5.08 -42.44
N PRO A 784 59.88 -5.72 -41.26
CA PRO A 784 59.16 -6.93 -40.86
C PRO A 784 57.66 -6.70 -40.62
N GLN A 785 56.86 -7.73 -40.87
CA GLN A 785 55.43 -7.75 -40.60
C GLN A 785 55.09 -7.63 -39.10
N SER A 786 55.86 -8.25 -38.20
CA SER A 786 55.67 -8.11 -36.75
C SER A 786 56.78 -7.31 -36.07
N VAL A 787 56.41 -6.35 -35.22
CA VAL A 787 57.32 -5.49 -34.45
C VAL A 787 56.93 -5.47 -32.97
N TRP A 788 57.90 -5.62 -32.06
CA TRP A 788 57.68 -5.51 -30.61
C TRP A 788 58.55 -4.43 -29.99
N PHE A 789 57.95 -3.33 -29.53
CA PHE A 789 58.60 -2.33 -28.69
C PHE A 789 58.66 -2.81 -27.24
N LEU A 790 59.84 -3.25 -26.78
CA LEU A 790 60.04 -3.76 -25.42
C LEU A 790 60.22 -2.59 -24.45
N ARG A 791 59.17 -2.23 -23.71
CA ARG A 791 59.12 -1.00 -22.88
C ARG A 791 58.48 -1.20 -21.51
N GLU A 792 59.18 -0.76 -20.47
CA GLU A 792 58.69 -0.76 -19.07
C GLU A 792 57.90 0.53 -18.76
N PHE A 793 56.75 0.70 -19.40
CA PHE A 793 55.90 1.87 -19.17
C PHE A 793 55.09 1.79 -17.86
N TRP A 794 54.94 2.92 -17.16
CA TRP A 794 54.07 3.02 -15.98
C TRP A 794 52.60 3.12 -16.38
N ASN A 795 51.73 2.54 -15.56
CA ASN A 795 50.28 2.50 -15.80
C ASN A 795 49.46 2.96 -14.59
N GLU A 796 48.34 3.62 -14.89
CA GLU A 796 47.33 4.11 -13.95
C GLU A 796 46.19 3.09 -13.88
N LYS A 797 45.79 2.69 -12.67
CA LYS A 797 44.52 1.97 -12.46
C LYS A 797 43.39 2.97 -12.28
N VAL A 798 42.36 2.88 -13.12
CA VAL A 798 41.18 3.75 -13.10
C VAL A 798 39.95 2.87 -12.89
N GLY A 799 39.46 2.84 -11.65
CA GLY A 799 38.38 1.94 -11.24
C GLY A 799 38.76 0.46 -11.40
N LYS A 800 38.05 -0.25 -12.29
CA LYS A 800 38.36 -1.65 -12.69
C LYS A 800 39.25 -1.74 -13.95
N SER A 801 39.52 -0.63 -14.63
CA SER A 801 40.31 -0.56 -15.87
C SER A 801 41.73 -0.05 -15.62
N TYR A 802 42.58 -0.13 -16.63
CA TYR A 802 43.94 0.43 -16.64
C TYR A 802 44.16 1.34 -17.86
N ARG A 803 45.17 2.21 -17.79
CA ARG A 803 45.66 3.05 -18.89
C ARG A 803 47.16 3.35 -18.70
N SER A 804 47.91 3.52 -19.79
CA SER A 804 49.27 4.08 -19.76
C SER A 804 49.37 5.21 -20.77
N ARG A 805 49.59 6.44 -20.28
CA ARG A 805 49.83 7.60 -21.16
C ARG A 805 51.10 7.42 -22.01
N LEU A 806 52.07 6.68 -21.48
CA LEU A 806 53.39 6.52 -22.09
C LEU A 806 53.29 5.66 -23.35
N GLU A 807 52.48 4.60 -23.29
CA GLU A 807 52.07 3.84 -24.48
C GLU A 807 51.37 4.75 -25.49
N VAL A 808 50.47 5.66 -25.06
CA VAL A 808 49.76 6.56 -25.98
C VAL A 808 50.70 7.56 -26.67
N GLU A 809 51.67 8.15 -25.97
CA GLU A 809 52.65 9.04 -26.62
C GLU A 809 53.56 8.26 -27.61
N LEU A 810 53.95 7.02 -27.31
CA LEU A 810 54.64 6.15 -28.29
C LEU A 810 53.75 5.82 -29.50
N ILE A 811 52.46 5.54 -29.30
CA ILE A 811 51.49 5.28 -30.38
C ILE A 811 51.31 6.52 -31.27
N ILE A 812 51.24 7.72 -30.68
CA ILE A 812 51.20 8.99 -31.42
C ILE A 812 52.44 9.12 -32.32
N ASN A 813 53.63 8.84 -31.79
CA ASN A 813 54.87 8.91 -32.57
C ASN A 813 54.88 7.88 -33.72
N ILE A 814 54.49 6.63 -33.46
CA ILE A 814 54.37 5.57 -34.49
C ILE A 814 53.41 6.02 -35.60
N VAL A 815 52.19 6.47 -35.24
CA VAL A 815 51.19 6.97 -36.20
C VAL A 815 51.71 8.17 -37.00
N ASN A 816 52.48 9.06 -36.38
CA ASN A 816 53.05 10.21 -37.07
C ASN A 816 54.16 9.84 -38.06
N GLN A 817 54.99 8.82 -37.80
CA GLN A 817 55.93 8.32 -38.82
C GLN A 817 55.19 7.64 -39.99
N PHE A 818 54.11 6.88 -39.74
CA PHE A 818 53.26 6.38 -40.84
C PHE A 818 52.68 7.51 -41.69
N LYS A 819 52.13 8.57 -41.07
CA LYS A 819 51.62 9.77 -41.77
C LYS A 819 52.71 10.48 -42.59
N LYS A 820 53.97 10.45 -42.13
CA LYS A 820 55.11 11.05 -42.81
C LYS A 820 55.54 10.24 -44.05
N GLU A 821 55.54 8.91 -43.95
CA GLU A 821 55.93 8.00 -45.04
C GLU A 821 54.84 7.85 -46.12
N TYR A 822 53.57 7.68 -45.69
CA TYR A 822 52.44 7.34 -46.58
C TYR A 822 51.39 8.46 -46.74
N GLY A 823 51.59 9.61 -46.09
CA GLY A 823 50.61 10.69 -46.05
C GLY A 823 49.41 10.40 -45.14
N ASN A 824 48.58 11.42 -44.88
CA ASN A 824 47.50 11.35 -43.90
C ASN A 824 46.40 10.29 -44.19
N ARG A 825 46.31 9.71 -45.40
CA ARG A 825 45.29 8.69 -45.71
C ARG A 825 45.55 7.35 -44.98
N ILE A 826 46.78 7.09 -44.55
CA ILE A 826 47.17 5.86 -43.84
C ILE A 826 46.47 5.71 -42.48
N THR A 827 45.89 6.78 -41.91
CA THR A 827 45.14 6.68 -40.65
C THR A 827 43.94 5.75 -40.74
N ASN A 828 43.34 5.62 -41.94
CA ASN A 828 42.23 4.71 -42.20
C ASN A 828 42.68 3.24 -42.24
N ASP A 829 43.98 3.01 -42.49
CA ASP A 829 44.64 1.70 -42.56
C ASP A 829 45.32 1.31 -41.24
N ILE A 830 45.18 2.13 -40.18
CA ILE A 830 45.72 1.89 -38.83
C ILE A 830 44.57 1.76 -37.84
N ALA A 831 44.60 0.73 -37.00
CA ALA A 831 43.76 0.66 -35.81
C ALA A 831 44.53 0.25 -34.55
N VAL A 832 44.09 0.76 -33.40
CA VAL A 832 44.74 0.59 -32.10
C VAL A 832 43.83 -0.16 -31.13
N ILE A 833 44.25 -1.37 -30.76
CA ILE A 833 43.49 -2.26 -29.89
C ILE A 833 44.14 -2.43 -28.52
N THR A 834 43.32 -2.55 -27.49
CA THR A 834 43.79 -2.70 -26.10
C THR A 834 42.86 -3.62 -25.30
N PRO A 835 43.33 -4.27 -24.22
CA PRO A 835 42.42 -4.99 -23.31
C PRO A 835 41.49 -4.05 -22.51
N PHE A 836 41.81 -2.76 -22.40
CA PHE A 836 41.21 -1.87 -21.39
C PHE A 836 40.44 -0.67 -21.95
N ALA A 837 39.25 -0.41 -21.38
CA ALA A 837 38.35 0.64 -21.84
C ALA A 837 38.91 2.06 -21.60
N GLU A 838 39.55 2.31 -20.45
CA GLU A 838 40.16 3.61 -20.13
C GLU A 838 41.39 3.92 -20.98
N GLN A 839 42.15 2.90 -21.40
CA GLN A 839 43.21 3.07 -22.40
C GLN A 839 42.62 3.42 -23.76
N SER A 840 41.60 2.69 -24.21
CA SER A 840 40.94 2.98 -25.50
C SER A 840 40.35 4.38 -25.53
N LYS A 841 39.76 4.84 -24.43
CA LYS A 841 39.29 6.22 -24.28
C LYS A 841 40.45 7.22 -24.39
N LEU A 842 41.52 7.04 -23.62
CA LEU A 842 42.69 7.92 -23.64
C LEU A 842 43.33 8.03 -25.03
N ILE A 843 43.34 6.94 -25.81
CA ILE A 843 43.81 6.94 -27.20
C ILE A 843 42.86 7.76 -28.09
N LYS A 844 41.54 7.58 -28.00
CA LYS A 844 40.57 8.37 -28.79
C LYS A 844 40.57 9.86 -28.44
N ASP A 845 40.78 10.19 -27.17
CA ASP A 845 40.90 11.58 -26.69
C ASP A 845 42.19 12.26 -27.23
N LYS A 846 43.12 11.51 -27.84
CA LYS A 846 44.42 11.96 -28.36
C LYS A 846 44.62 11.77 -29.87
N LEU A 847 44.01 10.74 -30.45
CA LEU A 847 44.04 10.35 -31.87
C LEU A 847 42.60 10.05 -32.34
N PRO A 848 41.72 11.06 -32.40
CA PRO A 848 40.30 10.88 -32.75
C PRO A 848 40.08 10.38 -34.19
N GLU A 849 41.10 10.50 -35.06
CA GLU A 849 41.10 10.05 -36.45
C GLU A 849 41.52 8.57 -36.63
N ILE A 850 42.01 7.92 -35.57
CA ILE A 850 42.48 6.53 -35.60
C ILE A 850 41.40 5.62 -35.02
N GLU A 851 41.10 4.50 -35.69
CA GLU A 851 40.12 3.56 -35.15
C GLU A 851 40.69 2.88 -33.90
N CYS A 852 39.95 2.88 -32.80
CA CYS A 852 40.42 2.34 -31.53
C CYS A 852 39.30 1.67 -30.74
N GLY A 853 39.64 0.65 -29.95
CA GLY A 853 38.67 -0.07 -29.13
C GLY A 853 39.29 -1.07 -28.17
N THR A 854 38.44 -1.69 -27.36
CA THR A 854 38.83 -2.92 -26.66
C THR A 854 38.82 -4.10 -27.63
N VAL A 855 39.67 -5.11 -27.42
CA VAL A 855 39.73 -6.30 -28.31
C VAL A 855 38.36 -6.94 -28.55
N HIS A 856 37.51 -6.98 -27.51
CA HIS A 856 36.11 -7.45 -27.59
C HIS A 856 35.20 -6.61 -28.49
N LYS A 857 35.44 -5.30 -28.62
CA LYS A 857 34.71 -4.41 -29.54
C LYS A 857 35.23 -4.49 -30.98
N PHE A 858 36.48 -4.91 -31.15
CA PHE A 858 37.14 -5.11 -32.46
C PHE A 858 36.91 -6.50 -33.07
N GLN A 859 36.03 -7.30 -32.47
CA GLN A 859 35.53 -8.51 -33.10
C GLN A 859 34.77 -8.15 -34.40
N GLY A 860 34.78 -9.06 -35.39
CA GLY A 860 34.34 -8.79 -36.77
C GLY A 860 35.32 -7.91 -37.57
N GLN A 861 35.83 -6.82 -36.98
CA GLN A 861 36.71 -5.84 -37.64
C GLN A 861 38.11 -6.39 -38.00
N GLN A 862 38.83 -5.64 -38.84
CA GLN A 862 40.21 -5.88 -39.29
C GLN A 862 40.82 -4.55 -39.78
N SER A 863 42.15 -4.40 -39.74
CA SER A 863 42.84 -3.24 -40.34
C SER A 863 44.24 -3.64 -40.82
N LYS A 864 44.83 -2.89 -41.76
CA LYS A 864 46.12 -3.26 -42.37
C LYS A 864 47.25 -3.28 -41.34
N ILE A 865 47.34 -2.19 -40.58
CA ILE A 865 48.28 -2.00 -39.48
C ILE A 865 47.49 -2.08 -38.18
N ILE A 866 47.92 -2.96 -37.27
CA ILE A 866 47.36 -3.06 -35.93
C ILE A 866 48.42 -2.72 -34.91
N ILE A 867 48.08 -1.82 -33.98
CA ILE A 867 48.92 -1.51 -32.81
C ILE A 867 48.22 -2.03 -31.55
N PHE A 868 48.86 -2.97 -30.83
CA PHE A 868 48.35 -3.54 -29.59
C PHE A 868 48.99 -2.87 -28.37
N SER A 869 48.14 -2.28 -27.51
CA SER A 869 48.48 -1.56 -26.28
C SER A 869 47.96 -2.31 -25.05
N PRO A 870 48.80 -3.06 -24.32
CA PRO A 870 48.43 -3.77 -23.10
C PRO A 870 47.93 -2.86 -21.97
N ALA A 871 48.48 -1.65 -21.80
CA ALA A 871 48.25 -0.74 -20.67
C ALA A 871 48.47 -1.33 -19.26
N GLU A 872 49.14 -2.49 -19.18
CA GLU A 872 49.61 -3.11 -17.95
C GLU A 872 51.02 -3.66 -18.18
N SER A 873 51.90 -3.48 -17.20
CA SER A 873 53.34 -3.75 -17.32
C SER A 873 53.92 -4.52 -16.13
N SER A 874 53.13 -4.77 -15.08
CA SER A 874 53.59 -5.26 -13.78
C SER A 874 52.67 -6.24 -13.04
N ARG A 875 51.33 -6.16 -13.17
CA ARG A 875 50.35 -7.04 -12.51
C ARG A 875 49.24 -7.49 -13.48
N PHE A 876 49.60 -8.37 -14.40
CA PHE A 876 48.70 -8.91 -15.42
C PHE A 876 47.56 -9.73 -14.82
N GLY A 877 46.32 -9.33 -15.14
CA GLY A 877 45.10 -10.06 -14.78
C GLY A 877 44.69 -11.13 -15.81
N PRO A 878 43.50 -11.75 -15.63
CA PRO A 878 43.00 -12.83 -16.49
C PRO A 878 42.88 -12.50 -18.00
N LEU A 879 42.90 -11.23 -18.39
CA LEU A 879 42.93 -10.80 -19.79
C LEU A 879 44.26 -11.15 -20.51
N PHE A 880 45.28 -11.62 -19.79
CA PHE A 880 46.59 -11.98 -20.34
C PHE A 880 46.99 -13.44 -20.07
N SER A 881 46.22 -14.19 -19.29
CA SER A 881 46.56 -15.54 -18.82
C SER A 881 45.40 -16.54 -18.99
N GLY A 882 45.73 -17.83 -19.07
CA GLY A 882 44.77 -18.89 -19.38
C GLY A 882 44.06 -18.70 -20.72
N ASP A 883 42.92 -19.38 -20.88
CA ASP A 883 42.13 -19.40 -22.11
C ASP A 883 41.58 -18.02 -22.50
N ILE A 884 41.23 -17.19 -21.51
CA ILE A 884 40.76 -15.81 -21.75
C ILE A 884 41.90 -14.99 -22.38
N GLY A 885 43.10 -15.06 -21.81
CA GLY A 885 44.28 -14.44 -22.40
C GLY A 885 44.65 -15.01 -23.78
N LYS A 886 44.50 -16.33 -24.00
CA LYS A 886 44.90 -16.97 -25.27
C LYS A 886 43.91 -16.63 -26.39
N THR A 887 42.60 -16.66 -26.11
CA THR A 887 41.55 -16.24 -27.06
C THR A 887 41.57 -14.74 -27.37
N LEU A 888 41.85 -13.89 -26.37
CA LEU A 888 42.03 -12.45 -26.57
C LEU A 888 43.26 -12.17 -27.45
N LEU A 889 44.38 -12.87 -27.23
CA LEU A 889 45.59 -12.71 -28.04
C LEU A 889 45.39 -13.14 -29.49
N ASN A 890 44.71 -14.28 -29.71
CA ASN A 890 44.31 -14.76 -31.04
C ASN A 890 43.51 -13.70 -31.79
N VAL A 891 42.46 -13.14 -31.17
CA VAL A 891 41.66 -12.07 -31.79
C VAL A 891 42.52 -10.83 -32.05
N ALA A 892 43.38 -10.41 -31.11
CA ALA A 892 44.21 -9.23 -31.23
C ALA A 892 45.20 -9.30 -32.41
N VAL A 893 46.01 -10.36 -32.51
CA VAL A 893 46.97 -10.53 -33.61
C VAL A 893 46.23 -10.69 -34.94
N SER A 894 45.17 -11.50 -34.97
CA SER A 894 44.40 -11.76 -36.20
C SER A 894 43.49 -10.60 -36.67
N ARG A 895 43.56 -9.41 -36.04
CA ARG A 895 43.00 -8.19 -36.62
C ARG A 895 43.87 -7.62 -37.75
N ALA A 896 45.17 -7.89 -37.73
CA ALA A 896 46.14 -7.34 -38.67
C ALA A 896 45.99 -7.98 -40.05
N GLN A 897 46.32 -7.23 -41.11
CA GLN A 897 46.47 -7.77 -42.45
C GLN A 897 47.94 -7.76 -42.88
N GLU A 898 48.58 -6.58 -42.84
CA GLU A 898 49.95 -6.38 -43.32
C GLU A 898 50.99 -6.27 -42.21
N LYS A 899 50.64 -5.61 -41.08
CA LYS A 899 51.59 -5.35 -39.99
C LYS A 899 50.96 -5.41 -38.61
N PHE A 900 51.64 -6.04 -37.66
CA PHE A 900 51.27 -6.09 -36.25
C PHE A 900 52.39 -5.48 -35.38
N ILE A 901 52.05 -4.44 -34.62
CA ILE A 901 52.96 -3.74 -33.71
C ILE A 901 52.46 -3.95 -32.27
N ILE A 902 53.30 -4.46 -31.39
CA ILE A 902 52.99 -4.61 -29.96
C ILE A 902 53.94 -3.75 -29.12
N ILE A 903 53.40 -3.07 -28.11
CA ILE A 903 54.16 -2.33 -27.11
C ILE A 903 54.03 -3.11 -25.80
N GLY A 904 55.12 -3.65 -25.24
CA GLY A 904 55.00 -4.55 -24.08
C GLY A 904 56.25 -4.64 -23.22
N SER A 905 56.09 -4.87 -21.91
CA SER A 905 57.21 -4.90 -20.98
C SER A 905 57.98 -6.23 -20.95
N ASP A 906 59.18 -6.23 -20.36
CA ASP A 906 59.95 -7.46 -20.10
C ASP A 906 59.18 -8.49 -19.25
N LYS A 907 58.11 -8.06 -18.58
CA LYS A 907 57.23 -8.92 -17.78
C LYS A 907 56.08 -9.54 -18.58
N ILE A 908 55.56 -8.89 -19.65
CA ILE A 908 54.48 -9.50 -20.46
C ILE A 908 55.00 -10.68 -21.29
N LYS A 909 56.20 -10.58 -21.88
CA LYS A 909 56.85 -11.69 -22.63
C LYS A 909 57.20 -12.93 -21.80
N LYS A 910 57.00 -12.89 -20.48
CA LYS A 910 57.20 -14.02 -19.55
C LYS A 910 55.90 -14.77 -19.22
N LEU A 911 54.74 -14.24 -19.62
CA LEU A 911 53.46 -14.94 -19.53
C LEU A 911 53.38 -16.00 -20.64
N PRO A 912 52.87 -17.22 -20.41
CA PRO A 912 52.90 -18.31 -21.40
C PRO A 912 52.42 -17.91 -22.81
N ASN A 913 51.21 -17.36 -22.92
CA ASN A 913 50.60 -16.94 -24.19
C ASN A 913 51.44 -15.89 -24.96
N TYR A 914 52.15 -15.01 -24.24
CA TYR A 914 52.93 -13.91 -24.81
C TYR A 914 54.41 -14.26 -24.99
N LYS A 915 54.90 -15.30 -24.30
CA LYS A 915 56.21 -15.91 -24.51
C LYS A 915 56.25 -16.55 -25.89
N GLU A 916 55.21 -17.30 -26.25
CA GLU A 916 55.03 -17.88 -27.60
C GLU A 916 55.13 -16.80 -28.69
N LEU A 917 54.44 -15.66 -28.51
CA LEU A 917 54.51 -14.51 -29.43
C LEU A 917 55.90 -13.86 -29.48
N TYR A 918 56.57 -13.70 -28.33
CA TYR A 918 57.91 -13.12 -28.27
C TYR A 918 58.94 -14.01 -28.98
N GLU A 919 58.90 -15.32 -28.73
CA GLU A 919 59.77 -16.32 -29.37
C GLU A 919 59.47 -16.53 -30.86
N HIS A 920 58.31 -16.08 -31.36
CA HIS A 920 58.00 -15.98 -32.77
C HIS A 920 58.59 -14.70 -33.37
N ILE A 921 58.19 -13.52 -32.87
CA ILE A 921 58.63 -12.21 -33.39
C ILE A 921 60.16 -12.05 -33.30
N ALA A 922 60.83 -12.67 -32.33
CA ALA A 922 62.29 -12.68 -32.24
C ALA A 922 63.01 -13.52 -33.31
N LYS A 923 62.29 -14.36 -34.07
CA LYS A 923 62.83 -15.18 -35.19
C LYS A 923 62.49 -14.60 -36.56
N THR A 924 61.27 -14.07 -36.73
CA THR A 924 60.70 -13.68 -38.02
C THR A 924 60.47 -12.18 -38.17
N GLY A 925 60.29 -11.47 -37.05
CA GLY A 925 59.97 -10.05 -36.99
C GLY A 925 61.13 -9.20 -36.47
N TRP A 926 60.83 -8.17 -35.66
CA TRP A 926 61.84 -7.38 -34.97
C TRP A 926 61.44 -7.02 -33.53
N ILE A 927 62.35 -7.28 -32.59
CA ILE A 927 62.28 -6.76 -31.22
C ILE A 927 63.07 -5.44 -31.17
N CYS A 928 62.40 -4.36 -30.76
CA CYS A 928 63.01 -3.07 -30.45
C CYS A 928 63.11 -2.92 -28.93
N ASP A 929 64.27 -3.25 -28.35
CA ASP A 929 64.57 -3.08 -26.92
C ASP A 929 65.45 -1.86 -26.63
N GLU A 930 66.29 -1.45 -27.57
CA GLU A 930 66.94 -0.13 -27.58
C GLU A 930 65.96 1.04 -27.72
N ILE A 931 66.32 2.21 -27.18
CA ILE A 931 65.53 3.45 -27.22
C ILE A 931 65.85 4.23 -28.50
N THR A 932 64.81 4.69 -29.20
CA THR A 932 64.88 5.23 -30.56
C THR A 932 64.32 6.64 -30.66
N GLU A 933 65.12 7.59 -31.15
CA GLU A 933 64.80 9.04 -31.16
C GLU A 933 63.50 9.39 -31.91
N TYR A 934 63.13 8.61 -32.94
CA TYR A 934 61.95 8.84 -33.76
C TYR A 934 60.62 8.34 -33.15
N TYR A 935 60.68 7.52 -32.10
CA TYR A 935 59.52 6.84 -31.51
C TYR A 935 59.40 7.04 -29.99
N ASP A 936 60.49 6.99 -29.24
CA ASP A 936 60.48 7.08 -27.79
C ASP A 936 60.38 8.53 -27.26
N PRO A 937 59.40 8.86 -26.39
CA PRO A 937 59.23 10.24 -25.90
C PRO A 937 60.40 10.77 -25.04
N ASN A 938 60.90 11.96 -25.38
CA ASN A 938 62.16 12.55 -24.89
C ASN A 938 62.08 13.28 -23.52
N TYR A 939 61.64 12.63 -22.43
CA TYR A 939 61.64 13.23 -21.08
C TYR A 939 62.38 12.32 -20.05
N LYS A 940 62.90 12.88 -18.94
CA LYS A 940 63.82 12.17 -18.02
C LYS A 940 63.55 12.49 -16.56
N CYS A 941 63.75 11.51 -15.68
CA CYS A 941 63.55 11.65 -14.24
C CYS A 941 64.63 12.54 -13.60
N PRO A 942 64.27 13.64 -12.93
CA PRO A 942 65.25 14.55 -12.31
C PRO A 942 65.98 13.94 -11.10
N LEU A 943 65.52 12.81 -10.55
CA LEU A 943 66.19 12.11 -9.43
C LEU A 943 67.12 10.95 -9.84
N CYS A 944 66.91 10.32 -11.01
CA CYS A 944 67.66 9.11 -11.39
C CYS A 944 68.08 9.02 -12.86
N GLY A 945 67.73 10.00 -13.69
CA GLY A 945 68.10 10.06 -15.12
C GLY A 945 67.35 9.08 -16.04
N ILE A 946 66.61 8.10 -15.49
CA ILE A 946 65.77 7.16 -16.25
C ILE A 946 64.78 7.97 -17.11
N ILE A 947 64.64 7.58 -18.39
CA ILE A 947 63.70 8.23 -19.31
C ILE A 947 62.27 8.01 -18.78
N MET A 948 61.57 9.12 -18.61
CA MET A 948 60.19 9.21 -18.16
C MET A 948 59.37 9.76 -19.30
N TYR A 949 58.16 9.27 -19.50
CA TYR A 949 57.41 9.57 -20.72
C TYR A 949 56.13 10.39 -20.44
N ASN A 950 56.06 11.10 -19.31
CA ASN A 950 54.93 11.96 -18.93
C ASN A 950 55.37 13.12 -18.02
N GLN A 951 55.19 14.35 -18.50
CA GLN A 951 55.51 15.60 -17.78
C GLN A 951 54.59 15.89 -16.58
N SER A 952 53.43 15.22 -16.45
CA SER A 952 52.55 15.36 -15.28
C SER A 952 53.07 14.69 -14.00
N TYR A 953 54.18 13.94 -14.07
CA TYR A 953 54.79 13.31 -12.90
C TYR A 953 56.20 13.86 -12.65
N GLU A 954 56.43 14.28 -11.41
CA GLU A 954 57.70 14.86 -10.94
C GLU A 954 58.85 13.83 -11.00
N PHE A 955 58.57 12.53 -10.80
CA PHE A 955 59.56 11.44 -10.80
C PHE A 955 59.02 10.12 -11.33
N CYS A 956 59.92 9.17 -11.63
CA CYS A 956 59.57 7.82 -12.06
C CYS A 956 58.92 7.02 -10.91
N ARG A 957 58.30 5.86 -11.23
CA ARG A 957 57.59 5.00 -10.27
C ARG A 957 58.40 4.75 -8.99
N GLU A 958 59.67 4.36 -9.13
CA GLU A 958 60.53 4.00 -7.99
C GLU A 958 60.79 5.21 -7.10
N CYS A 959 61.31 6.30 -7.66
CA CYS A 959 61.56 7.56 -6.94
C CYS A 959 60.28 8.16 -6.34
N GLY A 960 59.12 7.99 -6.99
CA GLY A 960 57.82 8.44 -6.51
C GLY A 960 57.33 7.65 -5.29
N GLU A 961 57.43 6.31 -5.29
CA GLU A 961 57.11 5.52 -4.09
C GLU A 961 58.11 5.78 -2.96
N ILE A 962 59.39 6.03 -3.28
CA ILE A 962 60.40 6.43 -2.28
C ILE A 962 60.03 7.77 -1.62
N LYS A 963 59.67 8.81 -2.39
CA LYS A 963 59.19 10.09 -1.83
C LYS A 963 57.99 9.89 -0.90
N LYS A 964 57.06 8.96 -1.20
CA LYS A 964 55.96 8.60 -0.28
C LYS A 964 56.43 7.88 0.99
N LEU A 965 57.31 6.88 0.87
CA LEU A 965 57.83 6.11 2.00
C LEU A 965 58.69 6.94 2.95
N GLN A 966 59.36 7.98 2.44
CA GLN A 966 60.13 8.93 3.24
C GLN A 966 59.23 9.96 3.93
N ASN A 967 58.23 10.50 3.23
CA ASN A 967 57.22 11.38 3.83
C ASN A 967 56.44 10.69 4.98
N ARG A 968 56.40 9.35 5.02
CA ARG A 968 55.90 8.60 6.19
C ARG A 968 56.85 8.69 7.39
N LYS A 969 58.11 8.20 7.29
CA LYS A 969 59.08 8.27 8.42
C LYS A 969 59.31 9.71 8.91
N PHE A 970 59.29 10.72 8.03
CA PHE A 970 59.43 12.12 8.44
C PHE A 970 58.23 12.70 9.19
N ASN A 971 57.01 12.20 8.97
CA ASN A 971 55.81 12.66 9.67
C ASN A 971 55.61 11.98 11.05
N GLU A 972 56.37 10.94 11.36
CA GLU A 972 56.40 10.30 12.67
C GLU A 972 57.14 11.19 13.66
N LYS A 973 56.48 11.53 14.78
CA LYS A 973 57.05 12.41 15.81
C LYS A 973 58.24 11.75 16.48
N LYS A 974 59.34 12.50 16.58
CA LYS A 974 60.44 12.24 17.52
C LYS A 974 59.91 12.46 18.94
N ILE A 975 59.91 11.41 19.77
CA ILE A 975 59.28 11.41 21.11
C ILE A 975 60.15 10.78 22.20
N TYR A 976 61.22 10.07 21.82
CA TYR A 976 62.22 9.56 22.75
C TYR A 976 63.40 10.53 22.74
N LYS A 977 64.00 10.75 23.91
CA LYS A 977 65.13 11.67 24.10
C LYS A 977 66.37 10.88 24.50
N CYS A 978 67.51 11.22 23.89
CA CYS A 978 68.81 10.60 24.13
C CYS A 978 69.65 11.42 25.14
N ASN A 979 70.78 10.87 25.57
CA ASN A 979 71.61 11.38 26.66
C ASN A 979 72.32 12.71 26.35
N ASP A 980 72.69 12.94 25.09
CA ASP A 980 73.23 14.22 24.59
C ASP A 980 72.18 15.33 24.47
N GLY A 981 70.92 14.95 24.24
CA GLY A 981 69.80 15.87 24.06
C GLY A 981 68.98 15.63 22.80
N ASP A 982 69.45 14.80 21.87
CA ASP A 982 68.78 14.58 20.60
C ASP A 982 67.47 13.79 20.76
N MET A 983 66.65 13.83 19.72
CA MET A 983 65.26 13.34 19.76
C MET A 983 65.02 12.33 18.64
N VAL A 984 64.69 11.09 19.01
CA VAL A 984 64.56 9.94 18.08
C VAL A 984 63.16 9.30 18.13
N ARG A 985 62.90 8.29 17.29
CA ARG A 985 61.56 7.71 17.06
C ARG A 985 61.36 6.31 17.64
N SER A 986 62.40 5.63 18.11
CA SER A 986 62.24 4.35 18.83
C SER A 986 63.30 4.12 19.89
N ASN A 987 62.99 3.24 20.87
CA ASN A 987 63.95 2.76 21.87
C ASN A 987 65.17 2.04 21.24
N GLY A 988 65.06 1.55 20.01
CA GLY A 988 66.19 0.99 19.27
C GLY A 988 67.13 2.07 18.73
N GLU A 989 66.56 3.18 18.23
CA GLU A 989 67.34 4.36 17.85
C GLU A 989 68.04 4.98 19.07
N VAL A 990 67.35 5.11 20.22
CA VAL A 990 67.94 5.63 21.49
C VAL A 990 69.22 4.88 21.86
N ARG A 991 69.19 3.54 21.82
CA ARG A 991 70.36 2.70 22.18
C ARG A 991 71.56 2.90 21.26
N ILE A 992 71.36 3.31 20.01
CA ILE A 992 72.43 3.56 19.04
C ILE A 992 73.00 4.95 19.25
N ASP A 993 72.13 5.95 19.39
CA ASP A 993 72.45 7.36 19.69
C ASP A 993 73.26 7.48 20.99
N ASP A 994 72.71 6.94 22.10
CA ASP A 994 73.34 6.93 23.42
C ASP A 994 74.71 6.24 23.37
N TRP A 995 74.84 5.09 22.70
CA TRP A 995 76.11 4.36 22.61
C TRP A 995 77.17 5.16 21.85
N LEU A 996 76.81 5.84 20.76
CA LEU A 996 77.72 6.71 20.03
C LEU A 996 78.19 7.88 20.91
N SER A 997 77.28 8.50 21.67
CA SER A 997 77.60 9.60 22.59
C SER A 997 78.43 9.17 23.80
N GLU A 998 78.13 8.03 24.44
CA GLU A 998 78.92 7.46 25.54
C GLU A 998 80.37 7.16 25.11
N ASN A 999 80.55 6.65 23.89
CA ASN A 999 81.87 6.38 23.30
C ASN A 999 82.53 7.64 22.70
N LYS A 1000 81.91 8.83 22.86
CA LYS A 1000 82.41 10.14 22.39
C LYS A 1000 82.65 10.17 20.88
N ILE A 1001 81.81 9.47 20.12
CA ILE A 1001 81.81 9.45 18.67
C ILE A 1001 80.90 10.58 18.18
N GLU A 1002 81.51 11.62 17.61
CA GLU A 1002 80.77 12.69 16.93
C GLU A 1002 79.90 12.09 15.81
N HIS A 1003 78.60 12.40 15.86
CA HIS A 1003 77.60 11.90 14.95
C HIS A 1003 76.51 12.95 14.69
N ILE A 1004 75.74 12.75 13.62
CA ILE A 1004 74.61 13.59 13.24
C ILE A 1004 73.43 12.69 12.90
N TYR A 1005 72.40 12.71 13.76
CA TYR A 1005 71.13 12.00 13.52
C TYR A 1005 70.34 12.68 12.38
N GLU A 1006 69.76 11.86 11.50
CA GLU A 1006 69.12 12.28 10.24
C GLU A 1006 69.95 13.24 9.36
N GLN A 1007 71.24 12.95 9.17
CA GLN A 1007 72.04 13.67 8.18
C GLN A 1007 71.55 13.40 6.75
N LYS A 1008 71.49 14.47 5.95
CA LYS A 1008 71.12 14.46 4.53
C LYS A 1008 72.25 13.92 3.65
N LEU A 1009 71.94 13.03 2.70
CA LEU A 1009 72.93 12.51 1.76
C LEU A 1009 73.29 13.55 0.68
N PRO A 1010 74.59 13.74 0.34
CA PRO A 1010 75.05 14.79 -0.59
C PRO A 1010 74.74 14.53 -2.07
N ILE A 1011 73.75 13.69 -2.37
CA ILE A 1011 73.35 13.22 -3.72
C ILE A 1011 71.85 13.36 -4.00
N SER A 1012 71.04 13.74 -3.01
CA SER A 1012 69.59 13.86 -3.18
C SER A 1012 69.01 14.85 -2.18
N HIS A 1013 68.09 15.69 -2.66
CA HIS A 1013 67.38 16.62 -1.77
C HIS A 1013 66.36 15.93 -0.85
N LEU A 1014 66.12 14.62 -1.01
CA LEU A 1014 65.15 13.82 -0.24
C LEU A 1014 65.76 12.69 0.58
N LEU A 1015 66.98 12.20 0.31
CA LEU A 1015 67.55 11.06 1.04
C LEU A 1015 68.32 11.51 2.29
N TYR A 1016 68.07 10.79 3.38
CA TYR A 1016 68.68 10.98 4.69
C TYR A 1016 69.09 9.60 5.21
N CYS A 1017 70.26 9.51 5.84
CA CYS A 1017 70.65 8.37 6.69
C CYS A 1017 69.92 8.41 8.03
N ASP A 1018 70.06 7.38 8.87
CA ASP A 1018 69.65 7.49 10.27
C ASP A 1018 70.75 8.18 11.08
N TRP A 1019 72.03 7.82 10.90
CA TRP A 1019 73.18 8.60 11.42
C TRP A 1019 74.30 8.78 10.39
N TYR A 1020 75.05 9.86 10.52
CA TYR A 1020 76.34 10.05 9.84
C TYR A 1020 77.43 10.32 10.87
N LEU A 1021 78.61 9.69 10.71
CA LEU A 1021 79.77 9.91 11.57
C LEU A 1021 80.83 10.72 10.78
N PRO A 1022 80.98 12.05 11.01
CA PRO A 1022 81.84 12.90 10.19
C PRO A 1022 83.30 12.44 10.16
N LYS A 1023 83.84 12.04 11.32
CA LYS A 1023 85.23 11.59 11.49
C LYS A 1023 85.61 10.40 10.59
N TYR A 1024 84.69 9.48 10.33
CA TYR A 1024 84.96 8.24 9.57
C TYR A 1024 84.38 8.25 8.14
N ASN A 1025 83.62 9.30 7.80
CA ASN A 1025 82.82 9.44 6.57
C ASN A 1025 81.98 8.19 6.27
N VAL A 1026 81.18 7.78 7.25
CA VAL A 1026 80.32 6.59 7.19
C VAL A 1026 78.89 6.94 7.62
N TYR A 1027 77.93 6.31 6.95
CA TYR A 1027 76.51 6.43 7.23
C TYR A 1027 76.01 5.15 7.92
N ILE A 1028 75.05 5.30 8.83
CA ILE A 1028 74.38 4.20 9.54
C ILE A 1028 72.89 4.22 9.19
N GLU A 1029 72.33 3.03 8.96
CA GLU A 1029 70.90 2.77 8.80
C GLU A 1029 70.46 1.71 9.82
N PHE A 1030 69.34 1.94 10.51
CA PHE A 1030 68.78 0.98 11.47
C PHE A 1030 67.43 0.43 11.00
N TRP A 1031 67.37 -0.89 10.82
CA TRP A 1031 66.26 -1.62 10.22
C TRP A 1031 65.40 -2.33 11.28
N GLY A 1032 64.92 -1.58 12.28
CA GLY A 1032 64.23 -2.14 13.45
C GLY A 1032 62.85 -2.80 13.26
N SER A 1033 62.34 -2.92 12.02
CA SER A 1033 60.92 -3.27 11.73
C SER A 1033 60.70 -4.17 10.50
N ILE A 1034 61.57 -5.16 10.25
CA ILE A 1034 61.59 -6.01 9.03
C ILE A 1034 60.44 -7.05 8.96
N HIS A 1035 59.21 -6.63 9.24
CA HIS A 1035 57.98 -7.43 9.14
C HIS A 1035 56.94 -6.80 8.18
N SER A 1036 57.29 -5.72 7.47
CA SER A 1036 56.52 -5.22 6.33
C SER A 1036 57.25 -5.48 5.00
N ILE A 1037 56.50 -5.86 3.97
CA ILE A 1037 57.05 -6.15 2.62
C ILE A 1037 57.63 -4.88 1.97
N ASP A 1038 57.10 -3.70 2.31
CA ASP A 1038 57.54 -2.41 1.76
C ASP A 1038 58.96 -2.02 2.25
N GLU A 1039 59.35 -2.38 3.48
CA GLU A 1039 60.68 -2.04 4.02
C GLU A 1039 61.82 -2.85 3.38
N GLY A 1040 61.58 -4.12 3.04
CA GLY A 1040 62.58 -4.94 2.33
C GLY A 1040 62.95 -4.38 0.94
N ALA A 1041 62.03 -3.66 0.29
CA ALA A 1041 62.31 -2.93 -0.95
C ALA A 1041 63.06 -1.61 -0.70
N LYS A 1042 62.68 -0.87 0.35
CA LYS A 1042 63.31 0.39 0.80
C LYS A 1042 64.80 0.18 1.12
N ARG A 1043 65.14 -0.89 1.84
CA ARG A 1043 66.52 -1.28 2.17
C ARG A 1043 67.37 -1.55 0.93
N LYS A 1044 66.93 -2.48 0.06
CA LYS A 1044 67.63 -2.83 -1.18
C LYS A 1044 67.85 -1.63 -2.11
N TYR A 1045 66.93 -0.66 -2.11
CA TYR A 1045 67.14 0.60 -2.84
C TYR A 1045 68.21 1.47 -2.18
N LYS A 1046 68.13 1.74 -0.87
CA LYS A 1046 69.13 2.55 -0.16
C LYS A 1046 70.53 1.95 -0.30
N GLU A 1047 70.71 0.66 -0.04
CA GLU A 1047 71.99 -0.06 -0.20
C GLU A 1047 72.56 0.09 -1.61
N LYS A 1048 71.71 -0.02 -2.66
CA LYS A 1048 72.11 0.20 -4.06
C LYS A 1048 72.53 1.66 -4.32
N VAL A 1049 71.92 2.64 -3.64
CA VAL A 1049 72.31 4.06 -3.72
C VAL A 1049 73.63 4.33 -3.01
N TYR A 1050 73.82 3.87 -1.77
CA TYR A 1050 75.10 4.00 -1.06
C TYR A 1050 76.25 3.38 -1.89
N LYS A 1051 76.05 2.14 -2.37
CA LYS A 1051 77.02 1.44 -3.22
C LYS A 1051 77.30 2.14 -4.55
N LYS A 1052 76.28 2.71 -5.22
CA LYS A 1052 76.47 3.44 -6.50
C LYS A 1052 77.34 4.69 -6.32
N ASN A 1053 77.26 5.36 -5.18
CA ASN A 1053 77.94 6.63 -4.93
C ASN A 1053 79.22 6.49 -4.08
N GLY A 1054 79.69 5.25 -3.84
CA GLY A 1054 80.94 4.99 -3.12
C GLY A 1054 80.90 5.28 -1.61
N PHE A 1055 79.71 5.41 -1.02
CA PHE A 1055 79.56 5.74 0.39
C PHE A 1055 79.78 4.52 1.29
N LYS A 1056 80.58 4.68 2.36
CA LYS A 1056 80.67 3.69 3.44
C LYS A 1056 79.31 3.61 4.16
N LEU A 1057 78.78 2.40 4.35
CA LEU A 1057 77.48 2.14 5.00
C LEU A 1057 77.62 1.04 6.05
N ILE A 1058 77.10 1.30 7.26
CA ILE A 1058 76.83 0.30 8.30
C ILE A 1058 75.31 0.08 8.34
N ASN A 1059 74.89 -1.18 8.23
CA ASN A 1059 73.51 -1.59 8.51
C ASN A 1059 73.45 -2.18 9.92
N LEU A 1060 72.46 -1.76 10.70
CA LEU A 1060 72.09 -2.35 11.99
C LEU A 1060 70.66 -2.91 11.94
N GLU A 1061 70.42 -4.03 12.61
CA GLU A 1061 69.13 -4.71 12.73
C GLU A 1061 68.78 -4.92 14.22
N ASN A 1062 67.57 -5.40 14.55
CA ASN A 1062 67.18 -5.58 15.97
C ASN A 1062 68.12 -6.51 16.74
N ASP A 1063 68.63 -7.55 16.09
CA ASP A 1063 69.54 -8.52 16.74
C ASP A 1063 70.93 -7.89 17.02
N ASP A 1064 71.35 -6.90 16.24
CA ASP A 1064 72.59 -6.14 16.50
C ASP A 1064 72.50 -5.35 17.81
N LEU A 1065 71.29 -4.92 18.23
CA LEU A 1065 71.08 -4.20 19.50
C LEU A 1065 71.38 -5.05 20.74
N LEU A 1066 71.51 -6.37 20.62
CA LEU A 1066 71.86 -7.27 21.72
C LEU A 1066 73.37 -7.28 22.00
N ASN A 1067 74.20 -7.08 20.97
CA ASN A 1067 75.67 -7.07 21.07
C ASN A 1067 76.24 -5.79 20.43
N LEU A 1068 75.54 -4.66 20.59
CA LEU A 1068 75.76 -3.41 19.84
C LEU A 1068 77.19 -2.88 19.96
N ASN A 1069 77.77 -3.00 21.15
CA ASN A 1069 79.14 -2.58 21.44
C ASN A 1069 80.16 -3.31 20.57
N ASP A 1070 80.10 -4.64 20.52
CA ASP A 1070 81.03 -5.45 19.73
C ASP A 1070 80.78 -5.25 18.23
N ARG A 1071 79.50 -5.12 17.84
CA ARG A 1071 79.07 -4.89 16.46
C ARG A 1071 79.63 -3.58 15.90
N LEU A 1072 79.44 -2.47 16.61
CA LEU A 1072 79.90 -1.15 16.16
C LEU A 1072 81.42 -1.00 16.31
N ASN A 1073 82.04 -1.49 17.38
CA ASN A 1073 83.51 -1.50 17.49
C ASN A 1073 84.16 -2.31 16.36
N HIS A 1074 83.59 -3.45 15.97
CA HIS A 1074 84.08 -4.26 14.85
C HIS A 1074 83.90 -3.57 13.49
N GLU A 1075 82.75 -2.94 13.21
CA GLU A 1075 82.56 -2.25 11.93
C GLU A 1075 83.35 -0.94 11.85
N LEU A 1076 83.49 -0.17 12.94
CA LEU A 1076 84.30 1.05 12.98
C LEU A 1076 85.80 0.75 12.96
N GLY A 1077 86.25 -0.37 13.56
CA GLY A 1077 87.64 -0.82 13.54
C GLY A 1077 88.18 -1.23 12.16
N LYS A 1078 87.33 -1.23 11.12
CA LYS A 1078 87.71 -1.48 9.71
C LYS A 1078 87.92 -0.20 8.88
N LEU A 1079 87.65 1.00 9.42
CA LEU A 1079 87.35 2.21 8.63
C LEU A 1079 88.42 3.31 8.67
#